data_AF-A0A517T2L8-F1
#
_entry.id   AF-A0A517T2L8-F1
#
_cell.length_a   1.000
_cell.length_b   1.000
_cell.length_c   1.000
_cell.angle_alpha   90.00
_cell.angle_beta   90.00
_cell.angle_gamma   90.00
#
_symmetry.space_group_name_H-M   'P 1'
#
loop_
_entity.id
_entity.type
_entity.pdbx_description
1 polymer ?
#
loop_
_entity_poly.entity_id
_entity_poly.type
_entity_poly.pdbx_seq_one_letter_code
_entity_poly.pdbx_strand_id
1 'polypeptide(L)'
;MEPGIKDDFHDVWIDANDANRMIATCDGGVQVTLNGGLSWSQQYTQKISQIYRVHTDDQFPYNVYGNSQDILAYKVPSASRWGGISGYETTIVGNGETGDVIPNPNDPNIVYSMASGTPLGGGSPFTKNNLTTGQSEVRNISPEPIFGQNASDLKFRFQWDSPFIISQHDPNTIYACAQVVFRTRDEGMNWEQISPDLTRNHPDKQVITGTPWLPEYFGQEIYSTITRLAESPLQKGVLWAGSDDGMIHVTMDGGQRWQDRSIPELPDYAYIRSLEASPHDAGTLYVAISRYNTADDYAPYVFKTTDFGKTWTSINGDLPKDLPTYTLREDPQVKGLLYLATDRGVMASVDDGTTWKSIRKKMPVVPITDLRVKDNDLVVATNGRGFWVLDDLTPLRECCQQVADQPAYLYSVQDHTRFGFSWWMSYAPGGDPGGMKKYFIQNMRPSHIYYELGVVNGEKKRKFVDAGDAKPLGVMMYFRLVEGVKDVSITILDESGDQIITYGQNQLRLRYAAPGDDAHDAGLNRFVWDMRYPAPPTVPNRPPTPILPIAKPGTYTARLTVDGVSQERQFELRINPNEPYTREQTDARMVFWLDLHQTVIKNTNNVIAALELSEASAAQVKALQGKGVDATVLAEAEKQSQIIAEAASTYESAFVPTGRTLAETINLPAKAFSKLTWLHQMMEMTEGPVTGGMKAKYAAIQQELQAATEAYQNAVKPAAAKLNALSQ
;
A
#
# COMPACT_ATOMS: atom_id res chain seq x y z
N MET A 1 28.78 -3.93 21.35
CA MET A 1 27.41 -3.81 20.82
C MET A 1 27.48 -3.00 19.55
N GLU A 2 26.82 -3.45 18.47
CA GLU A 2 26.86 -2.73 17.19
C GLU A 2 26.24 -1.33 17.31
N PRO A 3 26.66 -0.34 16.50
CA PRO A 3 25.97 0.94 16.41
C PRO A 3 24.53 0.76 15.91
N GLY A 4 23.55 1.39 16.58
CA GLY A 4 22.14 1.38 16.16
C GLY A 4 21.19 0.54 17.03
N ILE A 5 21.60 0.24 18.27
CA ILE A 5 20.81 -0.53 19.24
C ILE A 5 20.16 0.44 20.23
N LYS A 6 18.88 0.23 20.52
CA LYS A 6 18.17 0.96 21.58
C LYS A 6 18.67 0.45 22.94
N ASP A 7 18.92 1.36 23.87
CA ASP A 7 19.30 1.08 25.25
C ASP A 7 18.12 0.48 26.06
N ASP A 8 18.32 0.24 27.35
CA ASP A 8 17.37 -0.41 28.26
C ASP A 8 17.12 -1.92 27.97
N PHE A 9 18.08 -2.76 28.40
CA PHE A 9 18.00 -4.21 28.24
C PHE A 9 17.31 -4.86 29.43
N HIS A 10 16.29 -5.65 29.14
CA HIS A 10 15.43 -6.30 30.15
C HIS A 10 15.80 -7.75 30.44
N ASP A 11 16.27 -8.48 29.44
CA ASP A 11 16.56 -9.92 29.57
C ASP A 11 17.64 -10.40 28.58
N VAL A 12 18.30 -11.50 28.95
CA VAL A 12 19.25 -12.22 28.10
C VAL A 12 19.08 -13.73 28.29
N TRP A 13 18.87 -14.43 27.18
CA TRP A 13 18.85 -15.87 27.11
C TRP A 13 20.10 -16.41 26.43
N ILE A 14 20.71 -17.45 26.99
CA ILE A 14 21.88 -18.13 26.43
C ILE A 14 21.49 -19.59 26.20
N ASP A 15 21.75 -20.13 25.00
CA ASP A 15 21.47 -21.52 24.68
C ASP A 15 22.32 -22.45 25.56
N ALA A 16 21.65 -23.33 26.32
CA ALA A 16 22.30 -24.26 27.23
C ALA A 16 23.23 -25.26 26.53
N ASN A 17 23.03 -25.49 25.22
CA ASN A 17 23.84 -26.41 24.43
C ASN A 17 24.91 -25.71 23.57
N ASP A 18 24.84 -24.38 23.42
CA ASP A 18 25.79 -23.59 22.64
C ASP A 18 25.84 -22.15 23.14
N ALA A 19 26.83 -21.85 24.00
CA ALA A 19 27.00 -20.51 24.56
C ALA A 19 27.27 -19.42 23.50
N ASN A 20 27.56 -19.78 22.23
CA ASN A 20 27.66 -18.79 21.17
C ASN A 20 26.30 -18.27 20.71
N ARG A 21 25.21 -18.99 20.99
CA ARG A 21 23.85 -18.57 20.67
C ARG A 21 23.23 -17.87 21.86
N MET A 22 22.99 -16.57 21.71
CA MET A 22 22.32 -15.76 22.73
C MET A 22 21.23 -14.91 22.12
N ILE A 23 20.23 -14.57 22.92
CA ILE A 23 19.16 -13.63 22.61
C ILE A 23 19.17 -12.55 23.68
N ALA A 24 19.17 -11.28 23.29
CA ALA A 24 19.03 -10.14 24.20
C ALA A 24 17.78 -9.34 23.83
N THR A 25 17.08 -8.81 24.82
CA THR A 25 15.87 -8.00 24.61
C THR A 25 16.02 -6.62 25.24
N CYS A 26 15.60 -5.58 24.52
CA CYS A 26 15.49 -4.21 24.99
C CYS A 26 14.18 -3.57 24.51
N ASP A 27 13.92 -2.31 24.87
CA ASP A 27 12.73 -1.57 24.41
C ASP A 27 12.59 -1.54 22.88
N GLY A 28 13.71 -1.52 22.16
CA GLY A 28 13.74 -1.53 20.70
C GLY A 28 13.46 -2.89 20.05
N GLY A 29 13.40 -3.97 20.84
CA GLY A 29 13.10 -5.32 20.37
C GLY A 29 14.10 -6.39 20.77
N VAL A 30 14.26 -7.40 19.91
CA VAL A 30 15.07 -8.59 20.18
C VAL A 30 16.31 -8.63 19.29
N GLN A 31 17.43 -9.14 19.81
CA GLN A 31 18.63 -9.38 19.03
C GLN A 31 19.18 -10.77 19.28
N VAL A 32 19.78 -11.36 18.25
CA VAL A 32 20.33 -12.71 18.29
C VAL A 32 21.80 -12.66 17.89
N THR A 33 22.65 -13.32 18.67
CA THR A 33 24.04 -13.62 18.30
C THR A 33 24.21 -15.13 18.11
N LEU A 34 25.10 -15.51 17.20
CA LEU A 34 25.49 -16.91 16.94
C LEU A 34 27.01 -17.11 17.10
N ASN A 35 27.71 -16.12 17.65
CA ASN A 35 29.16 -16.12 17.82
C ASN A 35 29.59 -15.53 19.17
N GLY A 36 28.78 -15.74 20.20
CA GLY A 36 29.12 -15.38 21.57
C GLY A 36 29.12 -13.87 21.83
N GLY A 37 28.30 -13.12 21.09
CA GLY A 37 28.15 -11.68 21.26
C GLY A 37 29.20 -10.83 20.52
N LEU A 38 30.06 -11.46 19.71
CA LEU A 38 31.00 -10.74 18.83
C LEU A 38 30.26 -9.87 17.80
N SER A 39 29.14 -10.39 17.27
CA SER A 39 28.17 -9.61 16.50
C SER A 39 26.73 -10.02 16.83
N TRP A 40 25.79 -9.11 16.57
CA TRP A 40 24.36 -9.27 16.87
C TRP A 40 23.52 -8.97 15.64
N SER A 41 22.35 -9.60 15.52
CA SER A 41 21.39 -9.30 14.46
C SER A 41 20.80 -7.90 14.61
N GLN A 42 20.39 -7.31 13.49
CA GLN A 42 19.62 -6.07 13.45
C GLN A 42 18.18 -6.28 13.97
N GLN A 43 17.65 -5.31 14.73
CA GLN A 43 16.27 -5.35 15.25
C GLN A 43 15.21 -5.04 14.18
N TYR A 44 15.58 -4.34 13.10
CA TYR A 44 14.70 -3.89 12.01
C TYR A 44 14.06 -5.03 11.17
N THR A 45 14.31 -6.29 11.51
CA THR A 45 13.63 -7.45 10.88
C THR A 45 12.33 -7.83 11.61
N GLN A 46 11.96 -7.09 12.66
CA GLN A 46 10.80 -7.37 13.51
C GLN A 46 9.71 -6.32 13.27
N LYS A 47 8.50 -6.78 12.95
CA LYS A 47 7.31 -5.92 12.79
C LYS A 47 6.65 -5.69 14.15
N ILE A 48 7.34 -4.94 15.04
CA ILE A 48 6.95 -4.76 16.45
C ILE A 48 6.76 -3.29 16.87
N SER A 49 6.90 -2.33 15.96
CA SER A 49 6.74 -0.91 16.29
C SER A 49 5.37 -0.61 16.90
N GLN A 50 5.38 0.19 17.96
CA GLN A 50 4.19 0.61 18.70
C GLN A 50 3.89 2.07 18.35
N ILE A 51 2.89 2.28 17.51
CA ILE A 51 2.55 3.60 17.00
C ILE A 51 1.42 4.20 17.84
N TYR A 52 1.56 5.45 18.28
CA TYR A 52 0.50 6.13 19.03
C TYR A 52 -0.54 6.78 18.12
N ARG A 53 -0.09 7.63 17.19
CA ARG A 53 -0.93 8.42 16.29
C ARG A 53 -0.53 8.27 14.85
N VAL A 54 -1.47 8.51 13.95
CA VAL A 54 -1.23 8.42 12.50
C VAL A 54 -1.75 9.66 11.76
N HIS A 55 -0.86 10.28 10.99
CA HIS A 55 -1.17 11.35 10.06
C HIS A 55 -0.68 11.01 8.65
N THR A 56 -1.18 11.73 7.66
CA THR A 56 -0.83 11.56 6.25
C THR A 56 -0.62 12.90 5.55
N ASP A 57 0.19 12.93 4.50
CA ASP A 57 0.28 14.07 3.58
C ASP A 57 -0.54 13.86 2.29
N ASP A 58 -0.47 14.83 1.38
CA ASP A 58 -1.10 14.78 0.06
C ASP A 58 -0.09 14.59 -1.08
N GLN A 59 1.12 14.10 -0.78
CA GLN A 59 2.10 13.75 -1.82
C GLN A 59 1.66 12.48 -2.57
N PHE A 60 2.28 12.19 -3.72
CA PHE A 60 2.09 10.93 -4.42
C PHE A 60 3.41 10.14 -4.49
N PRO A 61 3.48 8.89 -3.99
CA PRO A 61 2.48 8.26 -3.12
C PRO A 61 2.43 9.05 -1.80
N TYR A 62 1.29 9.03 -1.12
CA TYR A 62 1.19 9.75 0.15
C TYR A 62 2.08 9.08 1.20
N ASN A 63 2.55 9.86 2.16
CA ASN A 63 3.35 9.37 3.28
C ASN A 63 2.50 9.26 4.53
N VAL A 64 2.87 8.31 5.39
CA VAL A 64 2.30 8.04 6.69
C VAL A 64 3.31 8.47 7.75
N TYR A 65 2.81 9.19 8.75
CA TYR A 65 3.59 9.78 9.83
C TYR A 65 3.12 9.27 11.18
N GLY A 66 4.07 9.06 12.09
CA GLY A 66 3.77 8.76 13.49
C GLY A 66 5.01 8.52 14.33
N ASN A 67 4.83 8.61 15.65
CA ASN A 67 5.85 8.29 16.63
C ASN A 67 5.77 6.81 17.01
N SER A 68 6.93 6.18 17.17
CA SER A 68 7.06 4.85 17.73
C SER A 68 7.61 4.92 19.14
N GLN A 69 6.94 4.25 20.09
CA GLN A 69 7.38 4.11 21.48
C GLN A 69 8.86 3.71 21.53
N ASP A 70 9.63 4.37 22.40
CA ASP A 70 11.06 4.13 22.66
C ASP A 70 11.97 4.17 21.41
N ILE A 71 11.48 4.77 20.32
CA ILE A 71 12.23 4.94 19.08
C ILE A 71 12.20 6.42 18.66
N LEU A 72 11.54 6.78 17.55
CA LEU A 72 11.58 8.09 16.92
C LEU A 72 10.28 8.37 16.15
N ALA A 73 10.15 9.60 15.68
CA ALA A 73 9.14 9.99 14.70
C ALA A 73 9.55 9.55 13.28
N TYR A 74 8.65 8.89 12.56
CA TYR A 74 8.92 8.37 11.22
C TYR A 74 7.96 8.92 10.17
N LYS A 75 8.49 9.05 8.96
CA LYS A 75 7.76 9.25 7.70
C LYS A 75 7.99 8.02 6.81
N VAL A 76 6.92 7.35 6.40
CA VAL A 76 6.95 6.11 5.60
C VAL A 76 6.04 6.27 4.37
N PRO A 77 6.47 5.96 3.14
CA PRO A 77 5.59 6.04 1.98
C PRO A 77 4.53 4.93 2.00
N SER A 78 3.34 5.20 1.47
CA SER A 78 2.25 4.20 1.36
C SER A 78 2.49 3.14 0.28
N ALA A 79 3.38 3.40 -0.68
CA ALA A 79 3.74 2.48 -1.74
C ALA A 79 5.20 2.64 -2.16
N SER A 80 5.80 1.57 -2.67
CA SER A 80 7.13 1.58 -3.28
C SER A 80 7.12 1.03 -4.70
N ARG A 81 7.70 1.78 -5.65
CA ARG A 81 7.87 1.32 -7.05
C ARG A 81 8.87 0.15 -7.18
N TRP A 82 9.44 -0.29 -6.07
CA TRP A 82 10.42 -1.37 -5.97
C TRP A 82 9.82 -2.66 -5.38
N GLY A 83 8.51 -2.68 -5.10
CA GLY A 83 7.84 -3.78 -4.43
C GLY A 83 7.61 -3.44 -2.96
N GLY A 84 8.37 -4.06 -2.06
CA GLY A 84 8.23 -3.81 -0.62
C GLY A 84 8.77 -2.44 -0.20
N ILE A 85 8.17 -1.84 0.83
CA ILE A 85 8.64 -0.58 1.42
C ILE A 85 9.83 -0.89 2.33
N SER A 86 11.03 -0.57 1.86
CA SER A 86 12.26 -0.80 2.64
C SER A 86 12.45 0.25 3.73
N GLY A 87 13.22 -0.10 4.78
CA GLY A 87 13.69 0.90 5.76
C GLY A 87 14.52 2.02 5.14
N TYR A 88 15.11 1.80 3.96
CA TYR A 88 15.81 2.84 3.19
C TYR A 88 14.87 3.93 2.64
N GLU A 89 13.58 3.63 2.48
CA GLU A 89 12.55 4.59 2.06
C GLU A 89 11.85 5.27 3.25
N THR A 90 12.21 4.88 4.47
CA THR A 90 11.70 5.49 5.70
C THR A 90 12.61 6.65 6.12
N THR A 91 12.01 7.79 6.46
CA THR A 91 12.74 8.98 6.93
C THR A 91 12.46 9.21 8.41
N ILE A 92 13.53 9.43 9.19
CA ILE A 92 13.41 9.93 10.55
C ILE A 92 13.02 11.41 10.47
N VAL A 93 11.90 11.76 11.09
CA VAL A 93 11.41 13.15 11.12
C VAL A 93 12.13 13.95 12.19
N GLY A 94 12.25 13.37 13.38
CA GLY A 94 12.78 14.02 14.57
C GLY A 94 12.70 13.08 15.77
N ASN A 95 12.98 13.61 16.95
CA ASN A 95 12.86 12.85 18.19
C ASN A 95 11.40 12.81 18.68
N GLY A 96 11.15 11.97 19.67
CA GLY A 96 9.85 11.83 20.32
C GLY A 96 9.18 10.49 20.02
N GLU A 97 8.62 9.90 21.06
CA GLU A 97 8.20 8.49 21.10
C GLU A 97 6.67 8.35 21.10
N THR A 98 5.95 9.44 21.35
CA THR A 98 4.50 9.49 21.53
C THR A 98 3.88 10.67 20.76
N GLY A 99 2.57 10.86 20.86
CA GLY A 99 1.94 12.08 20.38
C GLY A 99 1.76 12.14 18.87
N ASP A 100 1.61 13.36 18.36
CA ASP A 100 1.28 13.65 16.97
C ASP A 100 2.52 14.08 16.17
N VAL A 101 2.59 13.68 14.89
CA VAL A 101 3.58 14.17 13.91
C VAL A 101 2.82 14.56 12.65
N ILE A 102 2.75 15.86 12.37
CA ILE A 102 1.88 16.42 11.34
C ILE A 102 2.72 17.22 10.33
N PRO A 103 2.75 16.83 9.04
CA PRO A 103 3.43 17.60 8.01
C PRO A 103 2.73 18.95 7.79
N ASN A 104 3.49 20.00 7.51
CA ASN A 104 2.92 21.27 7.09
C ASN A 104 2.24 21.07 5.71
N PRO A 105 0.95 21.42 5.56
CA PRO A 105 0.21 21.20 4.32
C PRO A 105 0.73 22.02 3.13
N ASN A 106 1.44 23.13 3.38
CA ASN A 106 2.00 24.00 2.34
C ASN A 106 3.46 23.68 2.00
N ASP A 107 4.20 23.03 2.90
CA ASP A 107 5.59 22.61 2.68
C ASP A 107 5.87 21.29 3.41
N PRO A 108 5.78 20.13 2.74
CA PRO A 108 5.95 18.84 3.38
C PRO A 108 7.40 18.54 3.82
N ASN A 109 8.36 19.43 3.57
CA ASN A 109 9.70 19.36 4.17
C ASN A 109 9.71 19.89 5.61
N ILE A 110 8.67 20.62 6.01
CA ILE A 110 8.47 21.06 7.38
C ILE A 110 7.46 20.13 8.05
N VAL A 111 7.85 19.53 9.17
CA VAL A 111 7.00 18.62 9.94
C VAL A 111 6.99 19.04 11.39
N TYR A 112 5.81 19.22 11.95
CA TYR A 112 5.63 19.52 13.36
C TYR A 112 5.49 18.22 14.15
N SER A 113 6.03 18.18 15.36
CA SER A 113 5.88 17.06 16.27
C SER A 113 5.68 17.58 17.68
N MET A 114 4.78 16.96 18.44
CA MET A 114 4.60 17.23 19.86
C MET A 114 4.51 15.90 20.59
N ALA A 115 5.60 15.56 21.29
CA ALA A 115 5.87 14.19 21.68
C ALA A 115 6.69 14.15 22.96
N SER A 116 6.42 13.20 23.85
CA SER A 116 7.30 12.89 24.97
C SER A 116 8.54 12.12 24.48
N GLY A 117 9.62 12.08 25.28
CA GLY A 117 10.88 11.42 24.91
C GLY A 117 11.80 12.24 23.98
N THR A 118 11.41 13.46 23.62
CA THR A 118 12.27 14.41 22.88
C THR A 118 13.35 15.06 23.77
N PRO A 119 14.52 15.44 23.23
CA PRO A 119 15.54 16.18 23.96
C PRO A 119 14.99 17.49 24.57
N LEU A 120 15.42 17.81 25.79
CA LEU A 120 15.15 19.08 26.49
C LEU A 120 13.71 19.31 26.99
N GLY A 121 12.86 18.27 27.09
CA GLY A 121 11.58 18.37 27.78
C GLY A 121 10.86 17.03 27.91
N GLY A 122 10.57 16.60 29.14
CA GLY A 122 9.82 15.36 29.39
C GLY A 122 8.30 15.49 29.21
N GLY A 123 7.77 16.68 28.91
CA GLY A 123 6.34 16.99 28.95
C GLY A 123 5.77 17.40 27.60
N SER A 124 5.89 16.51 26.61
CA SER A 124 5.41 16.70 25.22
C SER A 124 5.75 18.06 24.58
N PRO A 125 7.04 18.43 24.45
CA PRO A 125 7.45 19.66 23.77
C PRO A 125 7.05 19.70 22.29
N PHE A 126 6.68 20.88 21.82
CA PHE A 126 6.40 21.15 20.41
C PHE A 126 7.69 21.44 19.64
N THR A 127 7.87 20.79 18.49
CA THR A 127 9.07 20.91 17.65
C THR A 127 8.70 21.18 16.19
N LYS A 128 9.52 21.99 15.53
CA LYS A 128 9.50 22.18 14.08
C LYS A 128 10.71 21.46 13.48
N ASN A 129 10.48 20.50 12.59
CA ASN A 129 11.52 19.69 11.98
C ASN A 129 11.63 20.04 10.49
N ASN A 130 12.84 20.32 10.02
CA ASN A 130 13.13 20.55 8.61
C ASN A 130 13.84 19.32 8.02
N LEU A 131 13.12 18.55 7.22
CA LEU A 131 13.60 17.29 6.63
C LEU A 131 14.70 17.50 5.58
N THR A 132 14.77 18.68 4.97
CA THR A 132 15.81 19.00 3.98
C THR A 132 17.16 19.27 4.64
N THR A 133 17.17 19.98 5.76
CA THR A 133 18.40 20.36 6.47
C THR A 133 18.74 19.43 7.64
N GLY A 134 17.79 18.62 8.10
CA GLY A 134 17.91 17.78 9.29
C GLY A 134 17.82 18.55 10.62
N GLN A 135 17.41 19.83 10.60
CA GLN A 135 17.29 20.63 11.82
C GLN A 135 15.97 20.36 12.54
N SER A 136 16.05 20.25 13.88
CA SER A 136 14.90 20.14 14.78
C SER A 136 14.92 21.31 15.76
N GLU A 137 13.95 22.21 15.65
CA GLU A 137 13.80 23.38 16.51
C GLU A 137 12.76 23.11 17.61
N VAL A 138 13.20 23.17 18.87
CA VAL A 138 12.31 23.09 20.03
C VAL A 138 11.62 24.45 20.23
N ARG A 139 10.29 24.46 20.19
CA ARG A 139 9.43 25.66 20.25
C ARG A 139 8.34 25.49 21.32
N ASN A 140 8.80 25.17 22.53
CA ASN A 140 7.94 24.79 23.65
C ASN A 140 7.02 25.92 24.10
N ILE A 141 5.81 25.53 24.48
CA ILE A 141 4.79 26.42 25.05
C ILE A 141 5.22 26.90 26.44
N SER A 142 5.74 26.00 27.27
CA SER A 142 6.27 26.29 28.60
C SER A 142 7.63 25.62 28.76
N PRO A 143 8.75 26.35 28.60
CA PRO A 143 10.08 25.77 28.76
C PRO A 143 10.45 25.65 30.24
N GLU A 144 10.15 24.51 30.86
CA GLU A 144 10.53 24.18 32.23
C GLU A 144 10.90 22.69 32.37
N PRO A 145 11.83 22.32 33.29
CA PRO A 145 12.22 20.92 33.47
C PRO A 145 11.12 20.16 34.18
N ILE A 146 10.43 19.23 33.53
CA ILE A 146 9.36 18.49 34.22
C ILE A 146 9.88 17.36 35.14
N PHE A 147 11.10 16.89 34.88
CA PHE A 147 11.74 15.86 35.70
C PHE A 147 11.99 16.41 37.11
N GLY A 148 11.56 15.65 38.12
CA GLY A 148 11.71 16.06 39.52
C GLY A 148 10.69 17.09 40.02
N GLN A 149 9.70 17.47 39.22
CA GLN A 149 8.62 18.39 39.62
C GLN A 149 7.29 17.64 39.87
N ASN A 150 6.50 18.13 40.82
CA ASN A 150 5.12 17.65 40.97
C ASN A 150 4.20 18.35 39.98
N ALA A 151 3.12 17.69 39.59
CA ALA A 151 2.09 18.30 38.76
C ALA A 151 1.45 19.56 39.39
N SER A 152 1.47 19.69 40.73
CA SER A 152 0.98 20.88 41.45
C SER A 152 1.86 22.10 41.26
N ASP A 153 3.14 21.90 40.94
CA ASP A 153 4.14 22.95 40.82
C ASP A 153 4.22 23.50 39.38
N LEU A 154 3.69 22.73 38.42
CA LEU A 154 3.67 23.08 37.00
C LEU A 154 2.58 24.11 36.70
N LYS A 155 2.95 25.17 35.98
CA LYS A 155 1.98 26.16 35.47
C LYS A 155 1.03 25.52 34.46
N PHE A 156 1.59 24.71 33.55
CA PHE A 156 0.84 23.99 32.53
C PHE A 156 1.19 22.50 32.60
N ARG A 157 0.14 21.69 32.58
CA ARG A 157 0.21 20.23 32.73
C ARG A 157 -0.04 19.58 31.38
N PHE A 158 0.99 18.96 30.83
CA PHE A 158 0.94 18.28 29.54
C PHE A 158 0.77 16.78 29.74
N GLN A 159 -0.03 16.16 28.89
CA GLN A 159 -0.20 14.72 28.85
C GLN A 159 0.98 14.04 28.11
N TRP A 160 1.21 12.77 28.40
CA TRP A 160 2.12 11.87 27.66
C TRP A 160 1.88 11.88 26.13
N ASP A 161 0.61 11.90 25.73
CA ASP A 161 0.10 11.97 24.35
C ASP A 161 -0.70 13.28 24.17
N SER A 162 -0.05 14.42 24.45
CA SER A 162 -0.68 15.75 24.34
C SER A 162 -1.07 16.03 22.89
N PRO A 163 -2.31 16.48 22.62
CA PRO A 163 -2.78 16.67 21.26
C PRO A 163 -2.35 18.04 20.70
N PHE A 164 -2.01 18.07 19.42
CA PHE A 164 -2.04 19.30 18.63
C PHE A 164 -2.66 19.04 17.25
N ILE A 165 -3.23 20.09 16.65
CA ILE A 165 -3.78 20.03 15.30
C ILE A 165 -3.39 21.28 14.52
N ILE A 166 -3.22 21.14 13.20
CA ILE A 166 -3.20 22.26 12.27
C ILE A 166 -4.65 22.55 11.87
N SER A 167 -5.04 23.83 11.88
CA SER A 167 -6.40 24.20 11.51
C SER A 167 -6.70 23.84 10.06
N GLN A 168 -7.87 23.23 9.84
CA GLN A 168 -8.33 22.87 8.49
C GLN A 168 -8.83 24.09 7.71
N HIS A 169 -9.12 25.19 8.42
CA HIS A 169 -9.61 26.45 7.83
C HIS A 169 -8.51 27.48 7.60
N ASP A 170 -7.32 27.28 8.20
CA ASP A 170 -6.19 28.20 8.11
C ASP A 170 -4.88 27.44 8.41
N PRO A 171 -4.09 27.03 7.40
CA PRO A 171 -2.90 26.21 7.59
C PRO A 171 -1.77 26.90 8.38
N ASN A 172 -1.87 28.21 8.63
CA ASN A 172 -0.94 28.94 9.50
C ASN A 172 -1.32 28.87 10.98
N THR A 173 -2.52 28.41 11.32
CA THR A 173 -2.99 28.30 12.70
C THR A 173 -2.75 26.88 13.22
N ILE A 174 -2.04 26.78 14.35
CA ILE A 174 -1.84 25.51 15.07
C ILE A 174 -2.43 25.66 16.47
N TYR A 175 -3.15 24.63 16.91
CA TYR A 175 -3.67 24.51 18.26
C TYR A 175 -2.98 23.37 18.98
N ALA A 176 -2.66 23.56 20.26
CA ALA A 176 -2.02 22.55 21.11
C ALA A 176 -2.63 22.59 22.51
N CYS A 177 -2.52 21.50 23.28
CA CYS A 177 -3.17 21.41 24.58
C CYS A 177 -2.26 20.98 25.73
N ALA A 178 -2.52 21.60 26.88
CA ALA A 178 -2.17 21.16 28.23
C ALA A 178 -3.48 20.82 28.97
N GLN A 179 -3.66 21.25 30.22
CA GLN A 179 -5.00 21.39 30.82
C GLN A 179 -5.83 22.55 30.20
N VAL A 180 -5.18 23.38 29.38
CA VAL A 180 -5.76 24.50 28.62
C VAL A 180 -5.46 24.36 27.13
N VAL A 181 -6.16 25.11 26.28
CA VAL A 181 -5.94 25.17 24.83
C VAL A 181 -5.12 26.40 24.47
N PHE A 182 -4.10 26.20 23.63
CA PHE A 182 -3.26 27.25 23.07
C PHE A 182 -3.47 27.39 21.56
N ARG A 183 -3.12 28.55 21.03
CA ARG A 183 -3.07 28.85 19.60
C ARG A 183 -1.77 29.56 19.24
N THR A 184 -1.17 29.19 18.12
CA THR A 184 -0.10 29.92 17.46
C THR A 184 -0.47 30.22 16.01
N ARG A 185 0.12 31.28 15.45
CA ARG A 185 0.00 31.70 14.04
C ARG A 185 1.36 31.92 13.36
N ASP A 186 2.43 31.54 14.05
CA ASP A 186 3.82 31.75 13.65
C ASP A 186 4.67 30.49 13.90
N GLU A 187 4.05 29.33 13.65
CA GLU A 187 4.67 28.01 13.75
C GLU A 187 5.28 27.73 15.14
N GLY A 188 4.59 28.16 16.20
CA GLY A 188 4.97 27.89 17.59
C GLY A 188 6.00 28.87 18.18
N MET A 189 6.33 29.97 17.51
CA MET A 189 7.20 30.99 18.09
C MET A 189 6.51 31.74 19.24
N ASN A 190 5.21 32.01 19.10
CA ASN A 190 4.38 32.60 20.14
C ASN A 190 3.09 31.80 20.31
N TRP A 191 2.71 31.55 21.57
CA TRP A 191 1.51 30.81 21.95
C TRP A 191 0.58 31.68 22.79
N GLU A 192 -0.68 31.75 22.38
CA GLU A 192 -1.76 32.43 23.08
C GLU A 192 -2.64 31.38 23.77
N GLN A 193 -2.87 31.53 25.08
CA GLN A 193 -3.86 30.72 25.79
C GLN A 193 -5.27 31.20 25.42
N ILE A 194 -6.09 30.31 24.88
CA ILE A 194 -7.44 30.60 24.40
C ILE A 194 -8.52 29.81 25.16
N SER A 195 -8.22 29.29 26.35
CA SER A 195 -9.22 28.67 27.21
C SER A 195 -8.84 28.81 28.69
N PRO A 196 -9.81 28.69 29.62
CA PRO A 196 -9.52 28.35 31.01
C PRO A 196 -9.05 26.89 31.12
N ASP A 197 -8.79 26.40 32.34
CA ASP A 197 -8.65 24.97 32.61
C ASP A 197 -9.96 24.26 32.24
N LEU A 198 -9.89 23.29 31.32
CA LEU A 198 -11.05 22.56 30.79
C LEU A 198 -11.19 21.16 31.39
N THR A 199 -10.50 20.90 32.50
CA THR A 199 -10.46 19.61 33.20
C THR A 199 -11.19 19.70 34.54
N ARG A 200 -11.32 18.60 35.28
CA ARG A 200 -11.82 18.62 36.66
C ARG A 200 -10.79 19.15 37.65
N ASN A 201 -9.53 19.26 37.24
CA ASN A 201 -8.41 19.77 38.03
C ASN A 201 -8.34 19.11 39.42
N HIS A 202 -8.11 17.80 39.46
CA HIS A 202 -8.06 17.02 40.71
C HIS A 202 -6.77 17.29 41.51
N PRO A 203 -6.77 18.11 42.58
CA PRO A 203 -5.54 18.47 43.28
C PRO A 203 -4.97 17.29 44.08
N ASP A 204 -5.83 16.35 44.48
CA ASP A 204 -5.43 15.10 45.17
C ASP A 204 -4.63 14.15 44.27
N LYS A 205 -4.66 14.36 42.95
CA LYS A 205 -3.89 13.60 41.95
C LYS A 205 -2.64 14.34 41.48
N GLN A 206 -2.47 15.60 41.87
CA GLN A 206 -1.30 16.42 41.53
C GLN A 206 -0.17 16.23 42.55
N VAL A 207 0.08 14.98 42.89
CA VAL A 207 1.09 14.56 43.88
C VAL A 207 2.27 13.91 43.16
N ILE A 208 3.25 13.44 43.92
CA ILE A 208 4.36 12.64 43.38
C ILE A 208 3.77 11.35 42.78
N THR A 209 3.96 11.15 41.48
CA THR A 209 3.46 9.96 40.78
C THR A 209 3.91 8.67 41.46
N GLY A 210 3.03 7.67 41.47
CA GLY A 210 3.31 6.32 42.00
C GLY A 210 3.40 6.24 43.54
N THR A 211 3.30 7.38 44.25
CA THR A 211 3.32 7.43 45.72
C THR A 211 2.07 6.77 46.33
N PRO A 212 2.21 5.97 47.41
CA PRO A 212 3.44 5.72 48.18
C PRO A 212 4.28 4.54 47.73
N TRP A 213 3.89 3.82 46.66
CA TRP A 213 4.48 2.53 46.30
C TRP A 213 5.82 2.68 45.58
N LEU A 214 5.87 3.52 44.55
CA LEU A 214 7.06 3.78 43.76
C LEU A 214 7.07 5.25 43.32
N PRO A 215 7.62 6.16 44.14
CA PRO A 215 7.75 7.56 43.75
C PRO A 215 8.58 7.70 42.47
N GLU A 216 7.94 8.15 41.40
CA GLU A 216 8.57 8.36 40.11
C GLU A 216 8.39 9.81 39.65
N TYR A 217 9.50 10.43 39.23
CA TYR A 217 9.55 11.83 38.83
C TYR A 217 9.93 11.98 37.35
N PHE A 218 9.44 11.06 36.52
CA PHE A 218 9.59 11.14 35.07
C PHE A 218 8.68 12.23 34.46
N GLY A 219 7.59 12.57 35.15
CA GLY A 219 6.67 13.64 34.79
C GLY A 219 5.79 13.31 33.58
N GLN A 220 5.68 12.02 33.27
CA GLN A 220 4.90 11.48 32.15
C GLN A 220 3.46 11.18 32.56
N GLU A 221 3.23 10.93 33.84
CA GLU A 221 1.97 10.47 34.44
C GLU A 221 1.18 11.64 35.05
N ILE A 222 0.99 12.71 34.28
CA ILE A 222 0.23 13.88 34.73
C ILE A 222 -1.26 13.68 34.43
N TYR A 223 -2.09 13.83 35.46
CA TYR A 223 -3.55 13.70 35.38
C TYR A 223 -4.25 15.06 35.37
N SER A 224 -5.53 15.09 34.96
CA SER A 224 -6.31 16.32 34.70
C SER A 224 -5.65 17.18 33.62
N THR A 225 -5.62 16.61 32.41
CA THR A 225 -5.07 17.19 31.18
C THR A 225 -6.04 16.99 30.00
N ILE A 226 -5.99 17.89 29.01
CA ILE A 226 -6.72 17.68 27.74
C ILE A 226 -5.93 16.65 26.92
N THR A 227 -6.62 15.60 26.51
CA THR A 227 -6.05 14.48 25.76
C THR A 227 -6.41 14.56 24.29
N ARG A 228 -7.53 15.17 23.93
CA ARG A 228 -8.01 15.26 22.54
C ARG A 228 -8.55 16.65 22.22
N LEU A 229 -8.24 17.11 21.01
CA LEU A 229 -8.74 18.34 20.43
C LEU A 229 -9.23 18.06 19.01
N ALA A 230 -10.39 18.61 18.64
CA ALA A 230 -10.92 18.52 17.28
C ALA A 230 -11.45 19.88 16.81
N GLU A 231 -11.20 20.23 15.55
CA GLU A 231 -11.83 21.38 14.87
C GLU A 231 -12.93 20.87 13.96
N SER A 232 -14.07 21.58 13.90
CA SER A 232 -15.12 21.25 12.93
C SER A 232 -14.59 21.47 11.51
N PRO A 233 -14.68 20.48 10.61
CA PRO A 233 -14.30 20.66 9.21
C PRO A 233 -15.26 21.60 8.45
N LEU A 234 -16.48 21.80 8.95
CA LEU A 234 -17.53 22.58 8.27
C LEU A 234 -17.67 24.01 8.79
N GLN A 235 -17.32 24.26 10.06
CA GLN A 235 -17.52 25.57 10.68
C GLN A 235 -16.27 26.06 11.41
N LYS A 236 -15.61 27.06 10.81
CA LYS A 236 -14.46 27.75 11.41
C LYS A 236 -14.81 28.29 12.80
N GLY A 237 -13.89 28.12 13.74
CA GLY A 237 -14.03 28.61 15.12
C GLY A 237 -14.79 27.66 16.04
N VAL A 238 -15.30 26.54 15.53
CA VAL A 238 -15.84 25.46 16.37
C VAL A 238 -14.71 24.49 16.73
N LEU A 239 -14.37 24.43 18.02
CA LEU A 239 -13.36 23.53 18.57
C LEU A 239 -13.96 22.73 19.73
N TRP A 240 -13.54 21.47 19.84
CA TRP A 240 -13.91 20.54 20.89
C TRP A 240 -12.66 20.09 21.64
N ALA A 241 -12.70 20.12 22.96
CA ALA A 241 -11.64 19.62 23.83
C ALA A 241 -12.17 18.52 24.75
N GLY A 242 -11.39 17.47 24.95
CA GLY A 242 -11.71 16.32 25.79
C GLY A 242 -10.55 15.95 26.71
N SER A 243 -10.83 15.64 27.97
CA SER A 243 -9.81 15.39 29.00
C SER A 243 -9.66 13.91 29.39
N ASP A 244 -8.59 13.60 30.11
CA ASP A 244 -8.38 12.29 30.76
C ASP A 244 -9.33 12.04 31.95
N ASP A 245 -9.96 13.09 32.47
CA ASP A 245 -10.90 13.06 33.59
C ASP A 245 -12.38 13.20 33.19
N GLY A 246 -12.68 13.08 31.89
CA GLY A 246 -14.05 12.92 31.38
C GLY A 246 -14.79 14.19 31.04
N MET A 247 -14.11 15.34 31.03
CA MET A 247 -14.69 16.62 30.60
C MET A 247 -14.70 16.72 29.08
N ILE A 248 -15.80 17.26 28.53
CA ILE A 248 -15.91 17.63 27.12
C ILE A 248 -16.39 19.07 27.04
N HIS A 249 -15.65 19.92 26.33
CA HIS A 249 -15.98 21.32 26.15
C HIS A 249 -16.05 21.69 24.67
N VAL A 250 -16.93 22.64 24.34
CA VAL A 250 -17.03 23.23 22.99
C VAL A 250 -16.90 24.73 23.04
N THR A 251 -16.19 25.29 22.07
CA THR A 251 -16.26 26.71 21.68
C THR A 251 -16.82 26.79 20.26
N MET A 252 -17.53 27.88 19.96
CA MET A 252 -18.04 28.17 18.61
C MET A 252 -17.58 29.55 18.11
N ASP A 253 -16.69 30.21 18.85
CA ASP A 253 -16.21 31.57 18.61
C ASP A 253 -14.67 31.67 18.59
N GLY A 254 -14.02 30.54 18.31
CA GLY A 254 -12.56 30.45 18.16
C GLY A 254 -11.79 30.51 19.49
N GLY A 255 -12.41 30.07 20.57
CA GLY A 255 -11.82 29.99 21.91
C GLY A 255 -12.15 31.17 22.83
N GLN A 256 -13.00 32.11 22.43
CA GLN A 256 -13.36 33.23 23.31
C GLN A 256 -14.25 32.77 24.46
N ARG A 257 -15.17 31.82 24.19
CA ARG A 257 -16.03 31.19 25.18
C ARG A 257 -16.08 29.68 24.99
N TRP A 258 -15.86 28.98 26.08
CA TRP A 258 -16.01 27.53 26.18
C TRP A 258 -17.25 27.17 27.00
N GLN A 259 -17.93 26.12 26.59
CA GLN A 259 -19.13 25.59 27.24
C GLN A 259 -18.88 24.13 27.60
N ASP A 260 -19.15 23.77 28.85
CA ASP A 260 -19.17 22.38 29.30
C ASP A 260 -20.32 21.63 28.61
N ARG A 261 -19.97 20.53 27.95
CA ARG A 261 -20.84 19.62 27.20
C ARG A 261 -20.54 18.16 27.57
N SER A 262 -20.02 17.93 28.77
CA SER A 262 -19.71 16.61 29.30
C SER A 262 -20.95 15.73 29.33
N ILE A 263 -20.77 14.43 29.13
CA ILE A 263 -21.85 13.44 29.15
C ILE A 263 -22.30 13.26 30.61
N PRO A 264 -23.56 13.59 30.98
CA PRO A 264 -23.97 13.63 32.39
C PRO A 264 -23.91 12.29 33.14
N GLU A 265 -24.11 11.18 32.43
CA GLU A 265 -24.14 9.82 33.01
C GLU A 265 -22.77 9.13 32.98
N LEU A 266 -21.72 9.84 32.56
CA LEU A 266 -20.40 9.27 32.41
C LEU A 266 -19.77 9.04 33.80
N PRO A 267 -19.34 7.81 34.11
CA PRO A 267 -18.67 7.54 35.38
C PRO A 267 -17.35 8.31 35.51
N ASP A 268 -16.86 8.47 36.74
CA ASP A 268 -15.54 9.04 36.99
C ASP A 268 -14.42 8.23 36.28
N TYR A 269 -13.30 8.91 36.03
CA TYR A 269 -12.12 8.37 35.36
C TYR A 269 -12.34 7.97 33.90
N ALA A 270 -13.23 8.68 33.21
CA ALA A 270 -13.55 8.45 31.82
C ALA A 270 -12.55 9.15 30.88
N TYR A 271 -11.53 8.42 30.46
CA TYR A 271 -10.48 8.96 29.59
C TYR A 271 -11.04 9.19 28.18
N ILE A 272 -11.17 10.44 27.75
CA ILE A 272 -11.60 10.75 26.38
C ILE A 272 -10.47 10.34 25.42
N ARG A 273 -10.70 9.31 24.59
CA ARG A 273 -9.71 8.75 23.66
C ARG A 273 -9.87 9.26 22.23
N SER A 274 -11.04 9.78 21.86
CA SER A 274 -11.28 10.33 20.54
C SER A 274 -12.38 11.38 20.54
N LEU A 275 -12.17 12.41 19.73
CA LEU A 275 -13.18 13.39 19.34
C LEU A 275 -13.16 13.44 17.80
N GLU A 276 -14.29 13.13 17.17
CA GLU A 276 -14.45 13.14 15.72
C GLU A 276 -15.57 14.11 15.34
N ALA A 277 -15.20 15.32 14.91
CA ALA A 277 -16.13 16.30 14.42
C ALA A 277 -16.58 15.90 13.01
N SER A 278 -17.90 15.81 12.79
CA SER A 278 -18.44 15.24 11.56
C SER A 278 -18.10 16.10 10.33
N PRO A 279 -17.63 15.49 9.22
CA PRO A 279 -17.55 16.15 7.92
C PRO A 279 -18.91 16.41 7.26
N HIS A 280 -20.01 15.91 7.85
CA HIS A 280 -21.36 15.99 7.27
C HIS A 280 -22.32 16.91 8.04
N ASP A 281 -21.99 17.27 9.28
CA ASP A 281 -22.83 18.14 10.11
C ASP A 281 -22.01 18.85 11.21
N ALA A 282 -22.04 20.19 11.25
CA ALA A 282 -21.20 20.97 12.17
C ALA A 282 -21.55 20.77 13.66
N GLY A 283 -22.80 20.40 13.97
CA GLY A 283 -23.27 20.13 15.33
C GLY A 283 -23.00 18.70 15.81
N THR A 284 -22.48 17.85 14.92
CA THR A 284 -22.26 16.43 15.19
C THR A 284 -20.84 16.15 15.64
N LEU A 285 -20.72 15.42 16.75
CA LEU A 285 -19.47 14.93 17.31
C LEU A 285 -19.65 13.48 17.74
N TYR A 286 -18.72 12.62 17.35
CA TYR A 286 -18.60 11.27 17.88
C TYR A 286 -17.44 11.21 18.87
N VAL A 287 -17.63 10.44 19.95
CA VAL A 287 -16.69 10.35 21.06
C VAL A 287 -16.46 8.90 21.40
N ALA A 288 -15.19 8.51 21.51
CA ALA A 288 -14.79 7.23 22.08
C ALA A 288 -14.03 7.47 23.38
N ILE A 289 -14.38 6.69 24.39
CA ILE A 289 -13.95 6.84 25.78
C ILE A 289 -13.42 5.49 26.25
N SER A 290 -12.45 5.52 27.16
CA SER A 290 -11.88 4.32 27.75
C SER A 290 -11.71 4.46 29.25
N ARG A 291 -11.95 3.37 29.97
CA ARG A 291 -11.83 3.31 31.43
C ARG A 291 -10.95 2.14 31.91
N TYR A 292 -10.34 1.37 31.00
CA TYR A 292 -9.59 0.18 31.41
C TYR A 292 -8.32 0.55 32.19
N ASN A 293 -7.58 1.59 31.75
CA ASN A 293 -6.35 2.03 32.42
C ASN A 293 -6.59 2.72 33.77
N THR A 294 -7.78 3.28 33.96
CA THR A 294 -8.06 4.22 35.05
C THR A 294 -9.02 3.65 36.09
N ALA A 295 -9.80 2.62 35.74
CA ALA A 295 -10.82 2.04 36.60
C ALA A 295 -11.01 0.51 36.40
N ASP A 296 -10.10 -0.17 35.68
CA ASP A 296 -10.21 -1.60 35.34
C ASP A 296 -11.55 -1.98 34.67
N ASP A 297 -12.15 -1.03 33.95
CA ASP A 297 -13.43 -1.20 33.25
C ASP A 297 -13.20 -1.34 31.74
N TYR A 298 -13.49 -2.53 31.23
CA TYR A 298 -13.28 -2.93 29.84
C TYR A 298 -14.50 -2.68 28.94
N ALA A 299 -15.58 -2.07 29.45
CA ALA A 299 -16.76 -1.81 28.64
C ALA A 299 -16.49 -0.78 27.52
N PRO A 300 -17.14 -0.92 26.35
CA PRO A 300 -17.09 0.10 25.31
C PRO A 300 -17.88 1.33 25.75
N TYR A 301 -17.35 2.52 25.44
CA TYR A 301 -18.04 3.79 25.68
C TYR A 301 -17.92 4.66 24.43
N VAL A 302 -18.92 4.54 23.56
CA VAL A 302 -19.01 5.31 22.31
C VAL A 302 -20.31 6.10 22.31
N PHE A 303 -20.19 7.40 22.06
CA PHE A 303 -21.31 8.35 22.11
C PHE A 303 -21.33 9.25 20.90
N LYS A 304 -22.52 9.77 20.59
CA LYS A 304 -22.79 10.75 19.55
C LYS A 304 -23.63 11.89 20.10
N THR A 305 -23.34 13.10 19.64
CA THR A 305 -24.25 14.25 19.71
C THR A 305 -24.47 14.80 18.30
N THR A 306 -25.59 15.50 18.08
CA THR A 306 -25.91 16.22 16.83
C THR A 306 -26.34 17.66 17.09
N ASP A 307 -26.15 18.17 18.31
CA ASP A 307 -26.67 19.46 18.75
C ASP A 307 -25.65 20.28 19.55
N PHE A 308 -24.37 20.10 19.21
CA PHE A 308 -23.23 20.67 19.94
C PHE A 308 -23.20 20.23 21.41
N GLY A 309 -23.45 18.95 21.66
CA GLY A 309 -23.25 18.29 22.95
C GLY A 309 -24.29 18.65 24.01
N LYS A 310 -25.44 19.21 23.60
CA LYS A 310 -26.55 19.45 24.52
C LYS A 310 -27.23 18.13 24.90
N THR A 311 -27.29 17.20 23.96
CA THR A 311 -27.76 15.83 24.18
C THR A 311 -26.76 14.82 23.63
N TRP A 312 -26.71 13.65 24.27
CA TRP A 312 -25.81 12.56 23.95
C TRP A 312 -26.58 11.25 23.82
N THR A 313 -26.22 10.45 22.83
CA THR A 313 -26.75 9.11 22.60
C THR A 313 -25.60 8.11 22.60
N SER A 314 -25.72 7.03 23.37
CA SER A 314 -24.76 5.93 23.27
C SER A 314 -24.97 5.21 21.93
N ILE A 315 -23.87 4.99 21.22
CA ILE A 315 -23.81 4.24 19.97
C ILE A 315 -22.96 2.98 20.13
N ASN A 316 -22.97 2.40 21.34
CA ASN A 316 -22.34 1.12 21.60
C ASN A 316 -22.95 0.00 20.75
N GLY A 317 -24.23 0.11 20.40
CA GLY A 317 -24.93 -0.88 19.56
C GLY A 317 -24.78 -2.31 20.09
N ASP A 318 -24.28 -3.20 19.24
CA ASP A 318 -23.99 -4.60 19.53
C ASP A 318 -22.51 -4.88 19.86
N LEU A 319 -21.71 -3.87 20.20
CA LEU A 319 -20.31 -4.07 20.60
C LEU A 319 -20.22 -5.05 21.79
N PRO A 320 -19.19 -5.92 21.82
CA PRO A 320 -18.91 -6.75 22.99
C PRO A 320 -18.73 -5.91 24.25
N LYS A 321 -19.26 -6.40 25.37
CA LYS A 321 -19.28 -5.67 26.66
C LYS A 321 -17.91 -5.57 27.33
N ASP A 322 -16.89 -6.24 26.80
CA ASP A 322 -15.52 -6.32 27.28
C ASP A 322 -14.52 -5.83 26.21
N LEU A 323 -14.90 -4.79 25.46
CA LEU A 323 -14.10 -4.25 24.36
C LEU A 323 -13.75 -2.77 24.60
N PRO A 324 -12.55 -2.48 25.12
CA PRO A 324 -12.03 -1.11 25.20
C PRO A 324 -11.96 -0.44 23.84
N THR A 325 -12.38 0.83 23.80
CA THR A 325 -12.45 1.66 22.58
C THR A 325 -11.41 2.78 22.61
N TYR A 326 -10.84 3.09 21.45
CA TYR A 326 -9.75 4.07 21.31
C TYR A 326 -10.14 5.23 20.39
N THR A 327 -9.95 5.08 19.08
CA THR A 327 -10.25 6.12 18.08
C THR A 327 -11.51 5.79 17.30
N LEU A 328 -12.37 6.78 17.08
CA LEU A 328 -13.48 6.69 16.11
C LEU A 328 -13.25 7.69 14.98
N ARG A 329 -13.51 7.29 13.73
CA ARG A 329 -13.53 8.14 12.54
C ARG A 329 -14.85 7.98 11.79
N GLU A 330 -15.39 9.09 11.29
CA GLU A 330 -16.51 9.07 10.35
C GLU A 330 -15.97 9.16 8.91
N ASP A 331 -16.54 8.37 8.00
CA ASP A 331 -16.14 8.42 6.61
C ASP A 331 -16.53 9.78 5.98
N PRO A 332 -15.61 10.47 5.28
CA PRO A 332 -15.88 11.78 4.71
C PRO A 332 -16.82 11.74 3.49
N GLN A 333 -17.06 10.58 2.89
CA GLN A 333 -17.92 10.44 1.70
C GLN A 333 -19.30 9.86 2.05
N VAL A 334 -19.40 9.03 3.09
CA VAL A 334 -20.65 8.36 3.50
C VAL A 334 -20.98 8.70 4.94
N LYS A 335 -22.00 9.54 5.14
CA LYS A 335 -22.52 9.90 6.46
C LYS A 335 -22.96 8.65 7.24
N GLY A 336 -22.55 8.54 8.50
CA GLY A 336 -22.89 7.40 9.36
C GLY A 336 -22.10 6.11 9.11
N LEU A 337 -21.15 6.10 8.15
CA LEU A 337 -20.14 5.04 8.06
C LEU A 337 -19.02 5.35 9.04
N LEU A 338 -18.86 4.50 10.06
CA LEU A 338 -17.94 4.72 11.18
C LEU A 338 -16.87 3.64 11.24
N TYR A 339 -15.65 4.01 11.58
CA TYR A 339 -14.54 3.11 11.86
C TYR A 339 -14.07 3.30 13.31
N LEU A 340 -14.04 2.23 14.08
CA LEU A 340 -13.73 2.24 15.51
C LEU A 340 -12.52 1.34 15.80
N ALA A 341 -11.46 1.95 16.31
CA ALA A 341 -10.29 1.29 16.84
C ALA A 341 -10.55 0.78 18.26
N THR A 342 -10.11 -0.44 18.53
CA THR A 342 -10.34 -1.18 19.80
C THR A 342 -9.09 -1.94 20.22
N ASP A 343 -9.11 -2.58 21.39
CA ASP A 343 -7.99 -3.45 21.83
C ASP A 343 -7.75 -4.63 20.88
N ARG A 344 -8.81 -5.10 20.18
CA ARG A 344 -8.78 -6.35 19.42
C ARG A 344 -8.72 -6.14 17.90
N GLY A 345 -8.63 -4.90 17.43
CA GLY A 345 -8.64 -4.55 16.01
C GLY A 345 -9.59 -3.40 15.67
N VAL A 346 -10.03 -3.37 14.41
CA VAL A 346 -10.95 -2.33 13.90
C VAL A 346 -12.35 -2.90 13.69
N MET A 347 -13.35 -2.18 14.16
CA MET A 347 -14.78 -2.40 13.91
C MET A 347 -15.28 -1.35 12.91
N ALA A 348 -16.25 -1.70 12.08
CA ALA A 348 -16.94 -0.77 11.19
C ALA A 348 -18.45 -0.86 11.42
N SER A 349 -19.12 0.28 11.32
CA SER A 349 -20.57 0.40 11.35
C SER A 349 -21.03 1.12 10.08
N VAL A 350 -22.02 0.56 9.38
CA VAL A 350 -22.64 1.16 8.19
C VAL A 350 -23.99 1.82 8.50
N ASP A 351 -24.40 1.81 9.78
CA ASP A 351 -25.72 2.25 10.26
C ASP A 351 -25.59 3.17 11.49
N ASP A 352 -24.56 4.03 11.46
CA ASP A 352 -24.37 5.12 12.43
C ASP A 352 -24.20 4.67 13.90
N GLY A 353 -23.63 3.46 14.08
CA GLY A 353 -23.25 2.87 15.35
C GLY A 353 -24.31 1.95 15.95
N THR A 354 -25.35 1.60 15.18
CA THR A 354 -26.38 0.65 15.62
C THR A 354 -25.83 -0.78 15.63
N THR A 355 -25.08 -1.17 14.60
CA THR A 355 -24.41 -2.48 14.50
C THR A 355 -22.96 -2.35 14.06
N TRP A 356 -22.11 -3.20 14.62
CA TRP A 356 -20.66 -3.17 14.44
C TRP A 356 -20.14 -4.52 13.93
N LYS A 357 -19.29 -4.47 12.92
CA LYS A 357 -18.62 -5.66 12.34
C LYS A 357 -17.12 -5.50 12.35
N SER A 358 -16.40 -6.53 12.78
CA SER A 358 -14.95 -6.52 12.70
C SER A 358 -14.48 -6.55 11.24
N ILE A 359 -13.60 -5.62 10.90
CA ILE A 359 -12.92 -5.55 9.60
C ILE A 359 -11.44 -5.94 9.68
N ARG A 360 -11.04 -6.61 10.77
CA ARG A 360 -9.65 -7.04 11.04
C ARG A 360 -9.05 -7.92 9.92
N LYS A 361 -9.85 -8.72 9.24
CA LYS A 361 -9.40 -9.69 8.21
C LYS A 361 -8.20 -10.53 8.71
N LYS A 362 -7.01 -10.36 8.10
CA LYS A 362 -5.76 -11.08 8.45
C LYS A 362 -4.85 -10.32 9.42
N MET A 363 -5.22 -9.11 9.84
CA MET A 363 -4.47 -8.35 10.82
C MET A 363 -4.41 -9.12 12.15
N PRO A 364 -3.25 -9.19 12.84
CA PRO A 364 -3.16 -9.77 14.17
C PRO A 364 -4.13 -9.11 15.17
N VAL A 365 -4.50 -9.81 16.24
CA VAL A 365 -5.22 -9.20 17.36
C VAL A 365 -4.21 -8.35 18.13
N VAL A 366 -4.30 -7.03 17.99
CA VAL A 366 -3.45 -6.05 18.66
C VAL A 366 -4.24 -4.76 18.89
N PRO A 367 -3.88 -3.96 19.92
CA PRO A 367 -4.51 -2.68 20.14
C PRO A 367 -4.32 -1.76 18.95
N ILE A 368 -5.41 -1.13 18.54
CA ILE A 368 -5.41 -0.07 17.53
C ILE A 368 -5.53 1.25 18.25
N THR A 369 -4.50 2.07 18.15
CA THR A 369 -4.37 3.32 18.90
C THR A 369 -4.96 4.50 18.16
N ASP A 370 -4.88 4.50 16.82
CA ASP A 370 -5.39 5.56 15.98
C ASP A 370 -5.71 5.12 14.55
N LEU A 371 -6.56 5.90 13.88
CA LEU A 371 -7.06 5.67 12.52
C LEU A 371 -7.04 6.98 11.72
N ARG A 372 -6.74 6.90 10.42
CA ARG A 372 -6.86 8.02 9.49
C ARG A 372 -7.48 7.56 8.17
N VAL A 373 -8.57 8.18 7.75
CA VAL A 373 -9.08 8.02 6.39
C VAL A 373 -8.27 8.93 5.47
N LYS A 374 -7.61 8.35 4.46
CA LYS A 374 -6.87 9.08 3.42
C LYS A 374 -7.38 8.65 2.05
N ASP A 375 -8.10 9.55 1.40
CA ASP A 375 -8.79 9.29 0.13
C ASP A 375 -9.75 8.08 0.23
N ASN A 376 -9.34 6.93 -0.31
CA ASN A 376 -10.07 5.67 -0.25
C ASN A 376 -9.42 4.65 0.70
N ASP A 377 -8.33 4.98 1.36
CA ASP A 377 -7.61 4.06 2.24
C ASP A 377 -7.92 4.37 3.71
N LEU A 378 -7.90 3.35 4.57
CA LEU A 378 -7.89 3.51 6.02
C LEU A 378 -6.51 3.13 6.56
N VAL A 379 -5.77 4.13 7.02
CA VAL A 379 -4.47 3.98 7.66
C VAL A 379 -4.67 3.73 9.14
N VAL A 380 -3.94 2.75 9.67
CA VAL A 380 -4.14 2.17 11.01
C VAL A 380 -2.83 2.20 11.76
N ALA A 381 -2.82 2.86 12.92
CA ALA A 381 -1.73 2.79 13.90
C ALA A 381 -1.98 1.62 14.84
N THR A 382 -0.99 0.73 14.97
CA THR A 382 -1.07 -0.42 15.87
C THR A 382 -0.07 -0.30 17.00
N ASN A 383 -0.43 -0.78 18.18
CA ASN A 383 0.52 -0.98 19.25
C ASN A 383 1.18 -2.37 19.10
N GLY A 384 2.28 -2.43 18.35
CA GLY A 384 3.12 -3.63 18.22
C GLY A 384 3.15 -4.29 16.84
N ARG A 385 2.60 -3.66 15.80
CA ARG A 385 2.61 -4.17 14.40
C ARG A 385 2.83 -3.07 13.34
N GLY A 386 3.33 -1.89 13.73
CA GLY A 386 3.57 -0.76 12.84
C GLY A 386 2.30 -0.18 12.22
N PHE A 387 2.43 0.39 11.02
CA PHE A 387 1.30 0.87 10.25
C PHE A 387 0.66 -0.25 9.42
N TRP A 388 -0.66 -0.23 9.33
CA TRP A 388 -1.43 -1.01 8.36
C TRP A 388 -2.25 -0.07 7.48
N VAL A 389 -2.47 -0.47 6.23
CA VAL A 389 -3.37 0.25 5.31
C VAL A 389 -4.39 -0.75 4.82
N LEU A 390 -5.67 -0.51 5.13
CA LEU A 390 -6.76 -1.16 4.41
C LEU A 390 -6.92 -0.41 3.09
N ASP A 391 -6.44 -1.04 2.03
CA ASP A 391 -6.40 -0.48 0.69
C ASP A 391 -7.77 -0.62 0.03
N ASP A 392 -8.47 0.53 -0.05
CA ASP A 392 -9.79 0.72 -0.63
C ASP A 392 -11.02 0.42 0.27
N LEU A 393 -11.68 1.50 0.70
CA LEU A 393 -12.91 1.55 1.48
C LEU A 393 -14.17 1.43 0.62
N THR A 394 -14.07 1.41 -0.71
CA THR A 394 -15.23 1.34 -1.63
C THR A 394 -16.22 0.23 -1.27
N PRO A 395 -15.77 -1.01 -0.96
CA PRO A 395 -16.71 -2.06 -0.58
C PRO A 395 -17.51 -1.76 0.68
N LEU A 396 -17.00 -0.94 1.61
CA LEU A 396 -17.72 -0.50 2.80
C LEU A 396 -18.66 0.67 2.49
N ARG A 397 -18.21 1.62 1.66
CA ARG A 397 -19.00 2.80 1.25
C ARG A 397 -20.22 2.43 0.41
N GLU A 398 -20.12 1.40 -0.41
CA GLU A 398 -21.24 0.89 -1.21
C GLU A 398 -22.05 -0.22 -0.52
N CYS A 399 -21.65 -0.65 0.68
CA CYS A 399 -22.30 -1.75 1.39
C CYS A 399 -23.72 -1.36 1.80
N CYS A 400 -24.73 -1.87 1.08
CA CYS A 400 -26.13 -1.74 1.45
C CYS A 400 -26.93 -2.99 1.05
N GLN A 401 -28.17 -3.12 1.55
CA GLN A 401 -29.05 -4.26 1.26
C GLN A 401 -29.21 -4.52 -0.25
N GLN A 402 -29.20 -3.48 -1.09
CA GLN A 402 -29.32 -3.60 -2.55
C GLN A 402 -28.14 -4.32 -3.21
N VAL A 403 -26.95 -4.31 -2.59
CA VAL A 403 -25.79 -5.08 -3.04
C VAL A 403 -25.91 -6.55 -2.61
N ALA A 404 -26.51 -6.80 -1.44
CA ALA A 404 -26.69 -8.15 -0.88
C ALA A 404 -27.64 -9.01 -1.73
N ASP A 405 -28.66 -8.38 -2.34
CA ASP A 405 -29.72 -9.05 -3.09
C ASP A 405 -29.31 -9.43 -4.54
N GLN A 406 -28.18 -8.92 -5.04
CA GLN A 406 -27.70 -9.25 -6.38
C GLN A 406 -26.87 -10.55 -6.40
N PRO A 407 -26.98 -11.40 -7.44
CA PRO A 407 -26.20 -12.64 -7.57
C PRO A 407 -24.69 -12.36 -7.75
N ALA A 408 -24.36 -11.23 -8.34
CA ALA A 408 -23.01 -10.68 -8.36
C ALA A 408 -23.08 -9.16 -8.32
N TYR A 409 -22.02 -8.53 -7.83
CA TYR A 409 -21.93 -7.07 -7.80
C TYR A 409 -20.48 -6.63 -8.02
N LEU A 410 -20.25 -5.85 -9.08
CA LEU A 410 -18.98 -5.14 -9.31
C LEU A 410 -19.06 -3.78 -8.62
N TYR A 411 -18.23 -3.58 -7.60
CA TYR A 411 -18.11 -2.30 -6.91
C TYR A 411 -17.48 -1.27 -7.84
N SER A 412 -17.67 0.03 -7.56
CA SER A 412 -16.97 1.07 -8.32
C SER A 412 -15.46 0.82 -8.31
N VAL A 413 -14.82 1.03 -9.45
CA VAL A 413 -13.39 0.86 -9.61
C VAL A 413 -12.75 2.23 -9.40
N GLN A 414 -11.85 2.34 -8.43
CA GLN A 414 -11.17 3.59 -8.14
C GLN A 414 -10.21 3.98 -9.25
N ASP A 415 -10.12 5.28 -9.51
CA ASP A 415 -9.11 5.84 -10.40
C ASP A 415 -7.71 5.46 -9.90
N HIS A 416 -6.83 5.12 -10.84
CA HIS A 416 -5.50 4.61 -10.52
C HIS A 416 -4.43 5.51 -11.12
N THR A 417 -3.62 6.12 -10.27
CA THR A 417 -2.45 6.87 -10.70
C THR A 417 -1.29 5.91 -10.93
N ARG A 418 -0.74 5.92 -12.14
CA ARG A 418 0.42 5.11 -12.49
C ARG A 418 1.61 5.52 -11.63
N PHE A 419 2.21 4.55 -10.95
CA PHE A 419 3.30 4.80 -10.00
C PHE A 419 4.71 4.52 -10.58
N GLY A 420 4.78 4.25 -11.89
CA GLY A 420 6.01 3.92 -12.61
C GLY A 420 6.46 2.48 -12.33
N PHE A 421 6.47 1.63 -13.36
CA PHE A 421 6.89 0.24 -13.22
C PHE A 421 8.43 0.13 -13.27
N SER A 422 9.06 -0.39 -12.21
CA SER A 422 10.48 -0.71 -12.25
C SER A 422 10.70 -2.09 -12.87
N TRP A 423 11.40 -2.17 -14.00
CA TRP A 423 11.72 -3.44 -14.68
C TRP A 423 12.41 -4.45 -13.74
N TRP A 424 13.11 -3.98 -12.69
CA TRP A 424 13.71 -4.81 -11.65
C TRP A 424 12.69 -5.69 -10.92
N MET A 425 11.42 -5.27 -10.81
CA MET A 425 10.35 -6.08 -10.24
C MET A 425 10.04 -7.32 -11.09
N SER A 426 10.17 -7.20 -12.42
CA SER A 426 10.07 -8.30 -13.39
C SER A 426 11.37 -9.10 -13.50
N TYR A 427 12.52 -8.43 -13.43
CA TYR A 427 13.85 -9.05 -13.57
C TYR A 427 14.25 -9.92 -12.37
N ALA A 428 13.84 -9.52 -11.15
CA ALA A 428 14.06 -10.33 -9.95
C ALA A 428 13.64 -11.77 -10.27
N PRO A 429 14.59 -12.74 -10.23
CA PRO A 429 14.38 -14.05 -10.82
C PRO A 429 13.06 -14.57 -10.31
N GLY A 430 12.09 -14.69 -11.23
CA GLY A 430 10.86 -15.40 -10.99
C GLY A 430 11.26 -16.83 -10.73
N GLY A 431 11.62 -17.11 -9.48
CA GLY A 431 11.83 -18.47 -9.03
C GLY A 431 10.48 -19.12 -8.90
N ASP A 432 10.47 -20.44 -8.97
CA ASP A 432 9.28 -21.21 -8.65
C ASP A 432 8.76 -20.79 -7.26
N PRO A 433 7.44 -20.57 -7.11
CA PRO A 433 6.84 -20.38 -5.80
C PRO A 433 7.29 -21.50 -4.87
N GLY A 434 7.72 -21.16 -3.65
CA GLY A 434 8.24 -22.19 -2.75
C GLY A 434 8.85 -21.64 -1.46
N GLY A 435 9.28 -22.57 -0.60
CA GLY A 435 9.83 -22.27 0.73
C GLY A 435 11.26 -21.74 0.75
N MET A 436 11.86 -21.47 -0.41
CA MET A 436 13.24 -20.98 -0.50
C MET A 436 13.29 -19.46 -0.42
N LYS A 437 14.16 -18.94 0.46
CA LYS A 437 14.48 -17.50 0.51
C LYS A 437 15.12 -17.06 -0.79
N LYS A 438 14.68 -15.92 -1.32
CA LYS A 438 15.27 -15.23 -2.46
C LYS A 438 15.94 -13.96 -1.99
N TYR A 439 17.11 -13.68 -2.57
CA TYR A 439 17.88 -12.47 -2.35
C TYR A 439 17.91 -11.70 -3.65
N PHE A 440 17.50 -10.44 -3.61
CA PHE A 440 17.46 -9.61 -4.80
C PHE A 440 18.20 -8.30 -4.57
N ILE A 441 19.37 -8.19 -5.21
CA ILE A 441 20.22 -7.00 -5.17
C ILE A 441 19.69 -6.00 -6.20
N GLN A 442 19.40 -4.79 -5.73
CA GLN A 442 19.10 -3.65 -6.58
C GLN A 442 20.40 -2.83 -6.67
N ASN A 443 20.97 -2.64 -7.86
CA ASN A 443 22.29 -1.97 -8.01
C ASN A 443 22.36 -0.53 -7.43
N MET A 444 21.23 0.08 -7.03
CA MET A 444 21.14 1.42 -6.46
C MET A 444 20.61 1.47 -5.01
N ARG A 445 20.21 0.34 -4.40
CA ARG A 445 19.52 0.29 -3.10
C ARG A 445 19.81 -1.02 -2.35
N PRO A 446 19.59 -1.08 -1.03
CA PRO A 446 19.69 -2.33 -0.28
C PRO A 446 18.85 -3.45 -0.90
N SER A 447 19.35 -4.69 -0.83
CA SER A 447 18.64 -5.85 -1.35
C SER A 447 17.38 -6.15 -0.55
N HIS A 448 16.37 -6.74 -1.19
CA HIS A 448 15.24 -7.34 -0.49
C HIS A 448 15.44 -8.84 -0.28
N ILE A 449 14.98 -9.33 0.86
CA ILE A 449 14.87 -10.74 1.19
C ILE A 449 13.38 -11.11 1.19
N TYR A 450 12.98 -12.07 0.36
CA TYR A 450 11.58 -12.45 0.25
C TYR A 450 11.36 -13.92 -0.09
N TYR A 451 10.11 -14.36 0.06
CA TYR A 451 9.59 -15.61 -0.48
C TYR A 451 8.64 -15.30 -1.64
N GLU A 452 8.80 -16.02 -2.76
CA GLU A 452 7.91 -15.91 -3.91
C GLU A 452 6.66 -16.75 -3.67
N LEU A 453 5.48 -16.12 -3.77
CA LEU A 453 4.19 -16.78 -3.56
C LEU A 453 3.45 -17.03 -4.90
N GLY A 454 3.99 -16.57 -6.03
CA GLY A 454 3.36 -16.72 -7.34
C GLY A 454 2.27 -15.68 -7.59
N VAL A 455 1.46 -15.90 -8.63
CA VAL A 455 0.39 -14.98 -9.03
C VAL A 455 -0.90 -15.29 -8.29
N VAL A 456 -1.41 -14.30 -7.57
CA VAL A 456 -2.68 -14.35 -6.82
C VAL A 456 -3.41 -13.03 -7.03
N ASN A 457 -4.70 -13.09 -7.34
CA ASN A 457 -5.57 -11.93 -7.59
C ASN A 457 -5.04 -11.02 -8.70
N GLY A 458 -4.41 -11.59 -9.74
CA GLY A 458 -3.84 -10.82 -10.85
C GLY A 458 -2.48 -10.17 -10.58
N GLU A 459 -1.90 -10.35 -9.38
CA GLU A 459 -0.60 -9.79 -9.02
C GLU A 459 0.40 -10.88 -8.60
N LYS A 460 1.68 -10.68 -8.94
CA LYS A 460 2.80 -11.47 -8.40
C LYS A 460 3.02 -11.12 -6.92
N LYS A 461 2.69 -12.05 -6.02
CA LYS A 461 2.80 -11.85 -4.57
C LYS A 461 4.15 -12.33 -4.03
N ARG A 462 4.71 -11.51 -3.12
CA ARG A 462 5.92 -11.82 -2.37
C ARG A 462 5.67 -11.60 -0.88
N LYS A 463 6.30 -12.41 -0.04
CA LYS A 463 6.39 -12.17 1.40
C LYS A 463 7.77 -11.61 1.71
N PHE A 464 7.86 -10.31 1.94
CA PHE A 464 9.10 -9.66 2.35
C PHE A 464 9.46 -9.99 3.80
N VAL A 465 10.75 -10.17 4.05
CA VAL A 465 11.33 -10.43 5.38
C VAL A 465 11.84 -9.13 6.01
N ASP A 466 12.35 -8.22 5.19
CA ASP A 466 13.07 -7.00 5.55
C ASP A 466 12.41 -5.71 5.01
N ALA A 467 11.15 -5.81 4.58
CA ALA A 467 10.37 -4.69 4.07
C ALA A 467 8.89 -4.80 4.46
N GLY A 468 8.21 -3.65 4.50
CA GLY A 468 6.76 -3.55 4.58
C GLY A 468 6.10 -3.99 3.26
N ASP A 469 4.84 -4.44 3.35
CA ASP A 469 4.04 -4.69 2.16
C ASP A 469 3.61 -3.33 1.57
N ALA A 470 3.58 -3.20 0.24
CA ALA A 470 3.14 -1.99 -0.44
C ALA A 470 1.75 -2.17 -1.06
N LYS A 471 1.07 -1.05 -1.31
CA LYS A 471 -0.13 -1.02 -2.16
C LYS A 471 0.20 -1.62 -3.54
N PRO A 472 -0.71 -2.40 -4.17
CA PRO A 472 -0.46 -2.95 -5.50
C PRO A 472 -0.21 -1.85 -6.53
N LEU A 473 0.62 -2.18 -7.52
CA LEU A 473 0.91 -1.27 -8.64
C LEU A 473 -0.17 -1.25 -9.73
N GLY A 474 -1.17 -2.12 -9.63
CA GLY A 474 -2.25 -2.25 -10.62
C GLY A 474 -3.58 -1.70 -10.14
N VAL A 475 -4.55 -1.67 -11.05
CA VAL A 475 -5.93 -1.25 -10.78
C VAL A 475 -6.63 -2.32 -9.96
N MET A 476 -7.08 -1.96 -8.77
CA MET A 476 -7.81 -2.86 -7.87
C MET A 476 -9.29 -2.87 -8.22
N MET A 477 -9.88 -4.05 -8.27
CA MET A 477 -11.28 -4.28 -8.57
C MET A 477 -11.84 -5.21 -7.50
N TYR A 478 -12.94 -4.77 -6.88
CA TYR A 478 -13.68 -5.56 -5.91
C TYR A 478 -14.99 -6.03 -6.51
N PHE A 479 -15.37 -7.27 -6.23
CA PHE A 479 -16.66 -7.80 -6.63
C PHE A 479 -17.19 -8.82 -5.62
N ARG A 480 -18.50 -8.93 -5.50
CA ARG A 480 -19.17 -9.93 -4.68
C ARG A 480 -19.77 -11.02 -5.56
N LEU A 481 -19.66 -12.27 -5.14
CA LEU A 481 -20.31 -13.43 -5.76
C LEU A 481 -21.23 -14.12 -4.74
N VAL A 482 -22.35 -14.69 -5.19
CA VAL A 482 -23.14 -15.64 -4.38
C VAL A 482 -22.59 -17.06 -4.49
N GLU A 483 -23.11 -17.98 -3.67
CA GLU A 483 -22.80 -19.41 -3.79
C GLU A 483 -23.35 -20.00 -5.11
N GLY A 484 -22.62 -20.95 -5.70
CA GLY A 484 -23.07 -21.71 -6.86
C GLY A 484 -22.86 -21.05 -8.23
N VAL A 485 -22.06 -19.98 -8.31
CA VAL A 485 -21.60 -19.37 -9.58
C VAL A 485 -20.87 -20.41 -10.43
N LYS A 486 -21.19 -20.50 -11.73
CA LYS A 486 -20.61 -21.50 -12.64
C LYS A 486 -19.50 -20.91 -13.50
N ASP A 487 -19.67 -19.67 -13.96
CA ASP A 487 -18.71 -18.97 -14.80
C ASP A 487 -18.52 -17.53 -14.33
N VAL A 488 -17.27 -17.06 -14.37
CA VAL A 488 -16.88 -15.70 -13.99
C VAL A 488 -15.71 -15.22 -14.84
N SER A 489 -15.82 -13.99 -15.33
CA SER A 489 -14.73 -13.32 -16.04
C SER A 489 -14.68 -11.82 -15.76
N ILE A 490 -13.48 -11.24 -15.81
CA ILE A 490 -13.28 -9.79 -15.85
C ILE A 490 -12.66 -9.42 -17.19
N THR A 491 -13.33 -8.54 -17.93
CA THR A 491 -12.86 -7.98 -19.20
C THR A 491 -12.50 -6.51 -19.02
N ILE A 492 -11.35 -6.10 -19.55
CA ILE A 492 -10.92 -4.71 -19.57
C ILE A 492 -11.07 -4.16 -21.00
N LEU A 493 -11.76 -3.03 -21.10
CA LEU A 493 -11.98 -2.29 -22.34
C LEU A 493 -11.23 -0.96 -22.30
N ASP A 494 -10.73 -0.52 -23.45
CA ASP A 494 -10.10 0.78 -23.62
C ASP A 494 -11.12 1.93 -23.75
N GLU A 495 -10.62 3.14 -24.02
CA GLU A 495 -11.44 4.36 -24.18
C GLU A 495 -12.40 4.32 -25.39
N SER A 496 -12.15 3.44 -26.37
CA SER A 496 -13.01 3.24 -27.54
C SER A 496 -14.04 2.12 -27.32
N GLY A 497 -13.94 1.39 -26.20
CA GLY A 497 -14.75 0.20 -25.92
C GLY A 497 -14.18 -1.09 -26.50
N ASP A 498 -12.95 -1.06 -27.03
CA ASP A 498 -12.28 -2.24 -27.57
C ASP A 498 -11.69 -3.08 -26.44
N GLN A 499 -11.80 -4.40 -26.58
CA GLN A 499 -11.29 -5.34 -25.59
C GLN A 499 -9.76 -5.38 -25.58
N ILE A 500 -9.16 -5.08 -24.43
CA ILE A 500 -7.72 -5.25 -24.19
C ILE A 500 -7.43 -6.70 -23.77
N ILE A 501 -8.10 -7.17 -22.72
CA ILE A 501 -7.85 -8.48 -22.12
C ILE A 501 -9.09 -8.98 -21.37
N THR A 502 -9.27 -10.30 -21.35
CA THR A 502 -10.28 -10.98 -20.54
C THR A 502 -9.60 -12.02 -19.66
N TYR A 503 -9.86 -11.95 -18.36
CA TYR A 503 -9.45 -12.93 -17.37
C TYR A 503 -10.61 -13.85 -17.08
N GLY A 504 -10.55 -15.08 -17.59
CA GLY A 504 -11.55 -16.12 -17.30
C GLY A 504 -11.34 -16.77 -15.93
N GLN A 505 -12.24 -17.68 -15.57
CA GLN A 505 -12.25 -18.39 -14.29
C GLN A 505 -10.89 -18.98 -13.87
N ASN A 506 -10.13 -19.56 -14.81
CA ASN A 506 -8.82 -20.17 -14.55
C ASN A 506 -7.70 -19.15 -14.27
N GLN A 507 -7.86 -17.90 -14.72
CA GLN A 507 -6.86 -16.83 -14.58
C GLN A 507 -7.14 -15.94 -13.37
N LEU A 508 -8.41 -15.88 -12.95
CA LEU A 508 -8.84 -15.21 -11.73
C LEU A 508 -8.55 -16.09 -10.50
N ARG A 509 -7.29 -16.38 -10.18
CA ARG A 509 -6.97 -17.13 -8.95
C ARG A 509 -7.12 -16.21 -7.72
N LEU A 510 -8.28 -16.20 -7.06
CA LEU A 510 -8.61 -15.19 -6.03
C LEU A 510 -8.05 -15.49 -4.61
N ARG A 511 -7.42 -16.65 -4.44
CA ARG A 511 -6.85 -17.11 -3.16
C ARG A 511 -5.59 -17.94 -3.37
N TYR A 512 -4.74 -17.99 -2.34
CA TYR A 512 -3.68 -18.99 -2.24
C TYR A 512 -4.33 -20.33 -1.86
N ALA A 513 -4.82 -21.06 -2.86
CA ALA A 513 -5.49 -22.35 -2.68
C ALA A 513 -4.57 -23.50 -3.10
N ALA A 514 -4.74 -24.67 -2.48
CA ALA A 514 -4.04 -25.88 -2.91
C ALA A 514 -4.49 -26.26 -4.34
N PRO A 515 -3.69 -27.03 -5.10
CA PRO A 515 -4.15 -27.54 -6.39
C PRO A 515 -5.44 -28.36 -6.21
N GLY A 516 -6.54 -27.93 -6.84
CA GLY A 516 -7.84 -28.62 -6.80
C GLY A 516 -8.95 -27.91 -6.02
N ASP A 517 -8.65 -26.80 -5.33
CA ASP A 517 -9.67 -25.94 -4.72
C ASP A 517 -10.26 -24.95 -5.75
N ASP A 518 -11.57 -24.71 -5.69
CA ASP A 518 -12.20 -23.63 -6.44
C ASP A 518 -11.61 -22.30 -5.99
N ALA A 519 -10.97 -21.56 -6.90
CA ALA A 519 -10.26 -20.33 -6.58
C ALA A 519 -11.22 -19.13 -6.33
N HIS A 520 -12.53 -19.38 -6.24
CA HIS A 520 -13.63 -18.42 -6.16
C HIS A 520 -14.63 -18.87 -5.11
N ASP A 521 -14.73 -18.14 -4.00
CA ASP A 521 -15.81 -18.41 -3.04
C ASP A 521 -16.82 -17.28 -3.05
N ALA A 522 -18.03 -17.61 -2.64
CA ALA A 522 -19.06 -16.65 -2.31
C ALA A 522 -18.52 -15.57 -1.35
N GLY A 523 -19.10 -14.38 -1.45
CA GLY A 523 -18.68 -13.20 -0.72
C GLY A 523 -17.79 -12.26 -1.53
N LEU A 524 -17.03 -11.43 -0.81
CA LEU A 524 -16.19 -10.38 -1.37
C LEU A 524 -14.89 -10.96 -1.94
N ASN A 525 -14.61 -10.57 -3.18
CA ASN A 525 -13.47 -10.98 -3.98
C ASN A 525 -12.71 -9.75 -4.49
N ARG A 526 -11.42 -9.93 -4.78
CA ARG A 526 -10.50 -8.87 -5.23
C ARG A 526 -9.66 -9.35 -6.40
N PHE A 527 -9.52 -8.52 -7.42
CA PHE A 527 -8.63 -8.71 -8.55
C PHE A 527 -7.82 -7.45 -8.83
N VAL A 528 -6.59 -7.58 -9.31
CA VAL A 528 -5.70 -6.48 -9.65
C VAL A 528 -5.28 -6.63 -11.11
N TRP A 529 -5.65 -5.68 -11.95
CA TRP A 529 -5.12 -5.58 -13.32
C TRP A 529 -3.81 -4.82 -13.30
N ASP A 530 -2.72 -5.47 -13.71
CA ASP A 530 -1.38 -4.88 -13.80
C ASP A 530 -1.20 -3.87 -14.96
N MET A 531 -2.32 -3.47 -15.59
CA MET A 531 -2.41 -2.55 -16.72
C MET A 531 -1.79 -3.08 -18.02
N ARG A 532 -1.40 -4.36 -18.09
CA ARG A 532 -0.71 -4.89 -19.26
C ARG A 532 -1.66 -5.38 -20.34
N TYR A 533 -1.22 -5.16 -21.58
CA TYR A 533 -1.76 -5.82 -22.76
C TYR A 533 -1.29 -7.30 -22.81
N PRO A 534 -2.01 -8.18 -23.52
CA PRO A 534 -1.65 -9.59 -23.61
C PRO A 534 -0.24 -9.85 -24.14
N ALA A 535 0.39 -10.93 -23.66
CA ALA A 535 1.68 -11.39 -24.19
C ALA A 535 1.53 -11.80 -25.67
N PRO A 536 2.52 -11.49 -26.53
CA PRO A 536 2.61 -12.11 -27.84
C PRO A 536 2.73 -13.64 -27.74
N PRO A 537 2.34 -14.37 -28.80
CA PRO A 537 2.61 -15.81 -28.89
C PRO A 537 4.11 -16.11 -28.71
N THR A 538 4.44 -17.31 -28.24
CA THR A 538 5.83 -17.74 -28.03
C THR A 538 6.22 -18.77 -29.09
N VAL A 539 7.39 -18.60 -29.70
CA VAL A 539 7.95 -19.62 -30.61
C VAL A 539 8.22 -20.91 -29.81
N PRO A 540 7.76 -22.09 -30.28
CA PRO A 540 7.97 -23.35 -29.57
C PRO A 540 9.43 -23.60 -29.18
N ASN A 541 9.66 -24.07 -27.96
CA ASN A 541 10.99 -24.36 -27.41
C ASN A 541 11.95 -23.15 -27.37
N ARG A 542 11.41 -21.93 -27.31
CA ARG A 542 12.16 -20.68 -27.10
C ARG A 542 11.69 -19.98 -25.82
N PRO A 543 12.49 -19.07 -25.26
CA PRO A 543 12.06 -18.28 -24.11
C PRO A 543 10.76 -17.52 -24.39
N PRO A 544 9.90 -17.32 -23.36
CA PRO A 544 8.64 -16.60 -23.51
C PRO A 544 8.87 -15.16 -23.93
N THR A 545 7.87 -14.55 -24.58
CA THR A 545 7.96 -13.17 -25.05
C THR A 545 7.55 -12.15 -23.99
N PRO A 546 8.49 -11.42 -23.35
CA PRO A 546 8.17 -10.51 -22.27
C PRO A 546 7.93 -9.10 -22.84
N ILE A 547 7.05 -8.98 -23.84
CA ILE A 547 6.69 -7.69 -24.46
C ILE A 547 5.23 -7.40 -24.18
N LEU A 548 4.99 -6.68 -23.09
CA LEU A 548 3.66 -6.45 -22.51
C LEU A 548 3.44 -4.93 -22.33
N PRO A 549 2.94 -4.21 -23.35
CA PRO A 549 2.65 -2.79 -23.23
C PRO A 549 1.80 -2.47 -22.00
N ILE A 550 2.12 -1.37 -21.32
CA ILE A 550 1.34 -0.88 -20.17
C ILE A 550 0.36 0.19 -20.67
N ALA A 551 -0.91 0.02 -20.33
CA ALA A 551 -2.00 0.92 -20.70
C ALA A 551 -1.68 2.39 -20.39
N LYS A 552 -1.92 3.26 -21.37
CA LYS A 552 -1.69 4.70 -21.28
C LYS A 552 -2.67 5.37 -20.31
N PRO A 553 -2.38 6.58 -19.80
CA PRO A 553 -3.40 7.38 -19.12
C PRO A 553 -4.65 7.54 -20.00
N GLY A 554 -5.84 7.48 -19.40
CA GLY A 554 -7.11 7.47 -20.12
C GLY A 554 -8.24 6.81 -19.35
N THR A 555 -9.42 6.81 -19.95
CA THR A 555 -10.61 6.17 -19.39
C THR A 555 -10.68 4.72 -19.86
N TYR A 556 -10.98 3.82 -18.94
CA TYR A 556 -11.11 2.38 -19.18
C TYR A 556 -12.40 1.88 -18.55
N THR A 557 -12.85 0.71 -19.00
CA THR A 557 -14.02 0.03 -18.42
C THR A 557 -13.63 -1.37 -17.94
N ALA A 558 -13.94 -1.67 -16.68
CA ALA A 558 -13.94 -3.03 -16.16
C ALA A 558 -15.34 -3.63 -16.32
N ARG A 559 -15.44 -4.78 -16.97
CA ARG A 559 -16.67 -5.55 -17.15
C ARG A 559 -16.56 -6.86 -16.39
N LEU A 560 -17.35 -7.04 -15.35
CA LEU A 560 -17.55 -8.32 -14.68
C LEU A 560 -18.68 -9.07 -15.38
N THR A 561 -18.45 -10.30 -15.80
CA THR A 561 -19.49 -11.21 -16.32
C THR A 561 -19.59 -12.42 -15.41
N VAL A 562 -20.80 -12.71 -14.93
CA VAL A 562 -21.10 -13.86 -14.07
C VAL A 562 -22.31 -14.60 -14.63
N ASP A 563 -22.14 -15.88 -14.95
CA ASP A 563 -23.18 -16.74 -15.54
C ASP A 563 -23.93 -16.07 -16.73
N GLY A 564 -23.19 -15.33 -17.57
CA GLY A 564 -23.70 -14.63 -18.75
C GLY A 564 -24.29 -13.22 -18.50
N VAL A 565 -24.35 -12.75 -17.25
CA VAL A 565 -24.81 -11.40 -16.90
C VAL A 565 -23.62 -10.50 -16.64
N SER A 566 -23.59 -9.32 -17.28
CA SER A 566 -22.47 -8.38 -17.17
C SER A 566 -22.81 -7.11 -16.39
N GLN A 567 -21.83 -6.60 -15.65
CA GLN A 567 -21.82 -5.28 -15.01
C GLN A 567 -20.55 -4.54 -15.40
N GLU A 568 -20.67 -3.25 -15.71
CA GLU A 568 -19.55 -2.40 -16.12
C GLU A 568 -19.31 -1.27 -15.13
N ARG A 569 -18.04 -0.93 -14.92
CA ARG A 569 -17.59 0.25 -14.17
C ARG A 569 -16.46 0.93 -14.92
N GLN A 570 -16.59 2.24 -15.11
CA GLN A 570 -15.54 3.07 -15.68
C GLN A 570 -14.57 3.53 -14.59
N PHE A 571 -13.32 3.70 -14.97
CA PHE A 571 -12.27 4.28 -14.13
C PHE A 571 -11.23 5.00 -15.00
N GLU A 572 -10.46 5.89 -14.40
CA GLU A 572 -9.38 6.62 -15.05
C GLU A 572 -8.00 6.07 -14.64
N LEU A 573 -7.13 5.85 -15.62
CA LEU A 573 -5.70 5.76 -15.40
C LEU A 573 -5.08 7.16 -15.50
N ARG A 574 -4.48 7.63 -14.41
CA ARG A 574 -3.86 8.96 -14.32
C ARG A 574 -2.34 8.88 -14.47
N ILE A 575 -1.78 9.94 -15.04
CA ILE A 575 -0.32 10.13 -15.11
C ILE A 575 0.23 10.36 -13.69
N ASN A 576 1.47 9.94 -13.44
CA ASN A 576 2.14 10.26 -12.18
C ASN A 576 2.28 11.79 -12.06
N PRO A 577 1.71 12.43 -11.02
CA PRO A 577 1.76 13.89 -10.87
C PRO A 577 3.19 14.44 -10.63
N ASN A 578 4.14 13.57 -10.28
CA ASN A 578 5.55 13.96 -10.14
C ASN A 578 6.32 13.95 -11.47
N GLU A 579 5.71 13.46 -12.55
CA GLU A 579 6.33 13.42 -13.87
C GLU A 579 5.89 14.64 -14.71
N PRO A 580 6.79 15.26 -15.49
CA PRO A 580 6.51 16.50 -16.23
C PRO A 580 5.85 16.27 -17.60
N TYR A 581 5.43 15.04 -17.92
CA TYR A 581 5.00 14.66 -19.26
C TYR A 581 3.52 14.97 -19.51
N THR A 582 3.15 15.17 -20.77
CA THR A 582 1.77 15.49 -21.16
C THR A 582 1.00 14.26 -21.65
N ARG A 583 -0.34 14.34 -21.65
CA ARG A 583 -1.21 13.30 -22.19
C ARG A 583 -0.87 12.97 -23.65
N GLU A 584 -0.64 13.98 -24.48
CA GLU A 584 -0.30 13.81 -25.91
C GLU A 584 1.00 13.02 -26.10
N GLN A 585 1.99 13.24 -25.23
CA GLN A 585 3.25 12.49 -25.27
C GLN A 585 3.04 11.02 -24.90
N THR A 586 2.21 10.75 -23.89
CA THR A 586 1.89 9.38 -23.49
C THR A 586 1.05 8.63 -24.53
N ASP A 587 0.13 9.32 -25.22
CA ASP A 587 -0.67 8.77 -26.32
C ASP A 587 0.23 8.44 -27.52
N ALA A 588 1.08 9.38 -27.95
CA ALA A 588 2.03 9.17 -29.05
C ALA A 588 3.00 8.01 -28.77
N ARG A 589 3.41 7.84 -27.50
CA ARG A 589 4.18 6.67 -27.10
C ARG A 589 3.38 5.38 -27.23
N MET A 590 2.12 5.35 -26.80
CA MET A 590 1.31 4.14 -26.88
C MET A 590 1.13 3.67 -28.32
N VAL A 591 0.94 4.60 -29.27
CA VAL A 591 0.88 4.28 -30.70
C VAL A 591 2.13 3.53 -31.16
N PHE A 592 3.32 4.04 -30.82
CA PHE A 592 4.59 3.37 -31.13
C PHE A 592 4.72 2.01 -30.44
N TRP A 593 4.30 1.92 -29.18
CA TRP A 593 4.44 0.72 -28.36
C TRP A 593 3.52 -0.41 -28.87
N LEU A 594 2.28 -0.09 -29.26
CA LEU A 594 1.35 -1.04 -29.86
C LEU A 594 1.80 -1.47 -31.25
N ASP A 595 2.37 -0.57 -32.07
CA ASP A 595 2.95 -0.96 -33.37
C ASP A 595 4.12 -1.95 -33.19
N LEU A 596 4.99 -1.69 -32.22
CA LEU A 596 6.06 -2.62 -31.85
C LEU A 596 5.50 -3.97 -31.40
N HIS A 597 4.48 -3.97 -30.53
CA HIS A 597 3.83 -5.18 -30.03
C HIS A 597 3.19 -6.00 -31.16
N GLN A 598 2.47 -5.36 -32.08
CA GLN A 598 1.88 -6.00 -33.25
C GLN A 598 2.94 -6.54 -34.21
N THR A 599 4.05 -5.83 -34.39
CA THR A 599 5.20 -6.32 -35.17
C THR A 599 5.75 -7.61 -34.57
N VAL A 600 5.86 -7.72 -33.25
CA VAL A 600 6.30 -8.94 -32.57
C VAL A 600 5.29 -10.08 -32.77
N ILE A 601 4.00 -9.83 -32.59
CA ILE A 601 2.94 -10.84 -32.80
C ILE A 601 3.01 -11.40 -34.22
N LYS A 602 3.01 -10.51 -35.22
CA LYS A 602 3.05 -10.87 -36.64
C LYS A 602 4.26 -11.74 -36.96
N ASN A 603 5.46 -11.32 -36.56
CA ASN A 603 6.68 -12.04 -36.91
C ASN A 603 6.82 -13.36 -36.13
N THR A 604 6.30 -13.43 -34.90
CA THR A 604 6.27 -14.69 -34.15
C THR A 604 5.36 -15.71 -34.82
N ASN A 605 4.16 -15.30 -35.23
CA ASN A 605 3.24 -16.18 -35.96
C ASN A 605 3.81 -16.61 -37.32
N ASN A 606 4.50 -15.72 -38.04
CA ASN A 606 5.17 -16.09 -39.28
C ASN A 606 6.26 -17.16 -39.08
N VAL A 607 7.05 -17.05 -38.00
CA VAL A 607 8.07 -18.05 -37.67
C VAL A 607 7.42 -19.37 -37.25
N ILE A 608 6.35 -19.34 -36.45
CA ILE A 608 5.59 -20.54 -36.08
C ILE A 608 5.08 -21.25 -37.34
N ALA A 609 4.42 -20.52 -38.24
CA ALA A 609 3.93 -21.07 -39.50
C ALA A 609 5.06 -21.64 -40.39
N ALA A 610 6.24 -21.02 -40.37
CA ALA A 610 7.40 -21.52 -41.09
C ALA A 610 7.93 -22.86 -40.54
N LEU A 611 7.94 -23.01 -39.21
CA LEU A 611 8.31 -24.25 -38.55
C LEU A 611 7.26 -25.35 -38.78
N GLU A 612 5.97 -25.03 -38.69
CA GLU A 612 4.88 -25.96 -39.00
C GLU A 612 4.94 -26.45 -40.44
N LEU A 613 5.26 -25.57 -41.41
CA LEU A 613 5.43 -25.96 -42.81
C LEU A 613 6.61 -26.92 -42.99
N SER A 614 7.72 -26.69 -42.27
CA SER A 614 8.88 -27.59 -42.27
C SER A 614 8.53 -28.98 -41.70
N GLU A 615 7.72 -29.04 -40.64
CA GLU A 615 7.24 -30.32 -40.10
C GLU A 615 6.28 -31.01 -41.08
N ALA A 616 5.37 -30.26 -41.70
CA ALA A 616 4.44 -30.77 -42.69
C ALA A 616 5.17 -31.32 -43.94
N SER A 617 6.21 -30.64 -44.43
CA SER A 617 7.00 -31.12 -45.56
C SER A 617 7.72 -32.42 -45.24
N ALA A 618 8.26 -32.58 -44.03
CA ALA A 618 8.88 -33.81 -43.58
C ALA A 618 7.87 -34.96 -43.47
N ALA A 619 6.67 -34.68 -42.96
CA ALA A 619 5.58 -35.66 -42.89
C ALA A 619 5.12 -36.11 -44.29
N GLN A 620 5.06 -35.19 -45.25
CA GLN A 620 4.74 -35.46 -46.65
C GLN A 620 5.76 -36.39 -47.31
N VAL A 621 7.06 -36.14 -47.09
CA VAL A 621 8.14 -37.05 -47.54
C VAL A 621 7.99 -38.45 -46.92
N LYS A 622 7.70 -38.54 -45.61
CA LYS A 622 7.48 -39.82 -44.93
C LYS A 622 6.26 -40.57 -45.49
N ALA A 623 5.20 -39.85 -45.86
CA ALA A 623 4.02 -40.44 -46.49
C ALA A 623 4.33 -40.99 -47.89
N LEU A 624 5.14 -40.27 -48.69
CA LEU A 624 5.62 -40.76 -49.99
C LEU A 624 6.47 -42.02 -49.84
N GLN A 625 7.37 -42.05 -48.84
CA GLN A 625 8.17 -43.23 -48.51
C GLN A 625 7.28 -44.43 -48.16
N GLY A 626 6.23 -44.23 -47.36
CA GLY A 626 5.27 -45.28 -47.00
C GLY A 626 4.44 -45.80 -48.17
N LYS A 627 4.27 -45.01 -49.24
CA LYS A 627 3.59 -45.41 -50.49
C LYS A 627 4.49 -46.19 -51.46
N GLY A 628 5.79 -46.28 -51.20
CA GLY A 628 6.74 -46.98 -52.07
C GLY A 628 6.94 -46.29 -53.43
N VAL A 629 6.92 -44.96 -53.47
CA VAL A 629 7.18 -44.18 -54.70
C VAL A 629 8.59 -44.41 -55.23
N ASP A 630 8.81 -44.09 -56.50
CA ASP A 630 10.12 -44.21 -57.15
C ASP A 630 11.23 -43.48 -56.37
N ALA A 631 12.42 -44.08 -56.30
CA ALA A 631 13.55 -43.57 -55.53
C ALA A 631 13.98 -42.15 -55.97
N THR A 632 13.80 -41.81 -57.25
CA THR A 632 14.12 -40.50 -57.81
C THR A 632 13.12 -39.44 -57.34
N VAL A 633 11.84 -39.82 -57.25
CA VAL A 633 10.75 -38.96 -56.74
C VAL A 633 10.93 -38.71 -55.24
N LEU A 634 11.27 -39.77 -54.49
CA LEU A 634 11.54 -39.66 -53.06
C LEU A 634 12.76 -38.75 -52.78
N ALA A 635 13.86 -38.93 -53.51
CA ALA A 635 15.07 -38.10 -53.35
C ALA A 635 14.81 -36.62 -53.68
N GLU A 636 14.01 -36.32 -54.71
CA GLU A 636 13.66 -34.93 -55.00
C GLU A 636 12.71 -34.34 -53.93
N ALA A 637 11.76 -35.14 -53.40
CA ALA A 637 10.89 -34.72 -52.31
C ALA A 637 11.69 -34.42 -51.02
N GLU A 638 12.65 -35.29 -50.67
CA GLU A 638 13.59 -35.08 -49.55
C GLU A 638 14.36 -33.78 -49.73
N LYS A 639 14.89 -33.52 -50.92
CA LYS A 639 15.60 -32.28 -51.24
C LYS A 639 14.73 -31.04 -51.09
N GLN A 640 13.49 -31.05 -51.58
CA GLN A 640 12.59 -29.91 -51.41
C GLN A 640 12.21 -29.69 -49.94
N SER A 641 11.94 -30.77 -49.19
CA SER A 641 11.70 -30.66 -47.75
C SER A 641 12.92 -30.13 -46.99
N GLN A 642 14.13 -30.50 -47.39
CA GLN A 642 15.36 -29.97 -46.80
C GLN A 642 15.51 -28.47 -47.05
N ILE A 643 15.23 -27.98 -48.27
CA ILE A 643 15.23 -26.55 -48.58
C ILE A 643 14.23 -25.79 -47.70
N ILE A 644 13.03 -26.34 -47.51
CA ILE A 644 12.00 -25.74 -46.64
C ILE A 644 12.50 -25.68 -45.19
N ALA A 645 13.09 -26.77 -44.68
CA ALA A 645 13.61 -26.84 -43.32
C ALA A 645 14.77 -25.86 -43.08
N GLU A 646 15.72 -25.77 -44.01
CA GLU A 646 16.85 -24.83 -43.94
C GLU A 646 16.38 -23.37 -44.00
N ALA A 647 15.41 -23.07 -44.86
CA ALA A 647 14.81 -21.74 -44.95
C ALA A 647 14.06 -21.38 -43.67
N ALA A 648 13.26 -22.30 -43.10
CA ALA A 648 12.55 -22.09 -41.84
C ALA A 648 13.52 -21.88 -40.66
N SER A 649 14.57 -22.70 -40.56
CA SER A 649 15.60 -22.56 -39.53
C SER A 649 16.37 -21.23 -39.64
N THR A 650 16.66 -20.79 -40.86
CA THR A 650 17.32 -19.50 -41.11
C THR A 650 16.40 -18.35 -40.74
N TYR A 651 15.12 -18.43 -41.09
CA TYR A 651 14.12 -17.42 -40.78
C TYR A 651 13.89 -17.30 -39.27
N GLU A 652 13.76 -18.42 -38.56
CA GLU A 652 13.71 -18.46 -37.10
C GLU A 652 14.95 -17.78 -36.50
N SER A 653 16.14 -18.18 -36.92
CA SER A 653 17.42 -17.69 -36.40
C SER A 653 17.68 -16.20 -36.70
N ALA A 654 16.96 -15.61 -37.66
CA ALA A 654 16.98 -14.18 -37.93
C ALA A 654 16.12 -13.40 -36.92
N PHE A 655 15.01 -14.01 -36.47
CA PHE A 655 14.07 -13.39 -35.56
C PHE A 655 14.42 -13.61 -34.08
N VAL A 656 14.51 -14.86 -33.64
CA VAL A 656 14.63 -15.26 -32.24
C VAL A 656 15.97 -15.98 -31.97
N PRO A 657 16.60 -15.79 -30.80
CA PRO A 657 17.78 -16.59 -30.43
C PRO A 657 17.40 -18.07 -30.30
N THR A 658 18.24 -18.97 -30.83
CA THR A 658 17.99 -20.42 -30.81
C THR A 658 18.51 -21.14 -29.57
N GLY A 659 19.16 -20.42 -28.64
CA GLY A 659 19.59 -20.95 -27.35
C GLY A 659 18.38 -21.33 -26.48
N ARG A 660 18.49 -22.46 -25.77
CA ARG A 660 17.42 -23.05 -24.94
C ARG A 660 17.50 -22.64 -23.48
N THR A 661 18.70 -22.30 -23.01
CA THR A 661 18.91 -21.78 -21.65
C THR A 661 19.24 -20.29 -21.69
N LEU A 662 19.00 -19.57 -20.59
CA LEU A 662 19.45 -18.17 -20.48
C LEU A 662 20.94 -18.04 -20.77
N ALA A 663 21.76 -18.98 -20.27
CA ALA A 663 23.20 -19.01 -20.50
C ALA A 663 23.56 -19.21 -21.99
N GLU A 664 22.81 -20.01 -22.73
CA GLU A 664 23.00 -20.14 -24.18
C GLU A 664 22.54 -18.89 -24.91
N THR A 665 21.36 -18.34 -24.55
CA THR A 665 20.79 -17.15 -25.18
C THR A 665 21.72 -15.94 -25.07
N ILE A 666 22.31 -15.68 -23.90
CA ILE A 666 23.21 -14.53 -23.69
C ILE A 666 24.54 -14.66 -24.43
N ASN A 667 24.92 -15.87 -24.86
CA ASN A 667 26.13 -16.12 -25.64
C ASN A 667 25.89 -16.04 -27.16
N LEU A 668 24.67 -15.74 -27.59
CA LEU A 668 24.32 -15.57 -29.01
C LEU A 668 24.18 -14.09 -29.37
N PRO A 669 24.45 -13.70 -30.63
CA PRO A 669 24.20 -12.35 -31.12
C PRO A 669 22.72 -11.96 -30.97
N ALA A 670 22.46 -10.74 -30.51
CA ALA A 670 21.11 -10.21 -30.34
C ALA A 670 20.33 -10.21 -31.67
N LYS A 671 19.20 -10.93 -31.69
CA LYS A 671 18.30 -11.02 -32.85
C LYS A 671 17.23 -9.94 -32.80
N ALA A 672 16.43 -9.81 -33.86
CA ALA A 672 15.37 -8.80 -33.96
C ALA A 672 14.46 -8.82 -32.73
N PHE A 673 14.07 -10.01 -32.27
CA PHE A 673 13.28 -10.21 -31.06
C PHE A 673 13.90 -9.59 -29.80
N SER A 674 15.19 -9.84 -29.55
CA SER A 674 15.91 -9.27 -28.39
C SER A 674 16.02 -7.75 -28.48
N LYS A 675 16.23 -7.22 -29.69
CA LYS A 675 16.28 -5.76 -29.93
C LYS A 675 14.91 -5.11 -29.67
N LEU A 676 13.81 -5.73 -30.09
CA LEU A 676 12.45 -5.25 -29.81
C LEU A 676 12.11 -5.33 -28.33
N THR A 677 12.52 -6.41 -27.65
CA THR A 677 12.38 -6.56 -26.20
C THR A 677 13.09 -5.42 -25.47
N TRP A 678 14.28 -5.02 -25.91
CA TRP A 678 15.01 -3.91 -25.33
C TRP A 678 14.28 -2.58 -25.49
N LEU A 679 13.74 -2.30 -26.68
CA LEU A 679 12.95 -1.09 -26.91
C LEU A 679 11.68 -1.05 -26.03
N HIS A 680 11.03 -2.20 -25.83
CA HIS A 680 9.91 -2.35 -24.90
C HIS A 680 10.31 -2.01 -23.46
N GLN A 681 11.40 -2.60 -22.96
CA GLN A 681 11.89 -2.37 -21.59
C GLN A 681 12.26 -0.90 -21.35
N MET A 682 12.82 -0.21 -22.35
CA MET A 682 13.09 1.22 -22.27
C MET A 682 11.81 2.05 -22.04
N MET A 683 10.68 1.66 -22.64
CA MET A 683 9.39 2.35 -22.44
C MET A 683 8.71 1.98 -21.12
N GLU A 684 9.00 0.80 -20.59
CA GLU A 684 8.42 0.30 -19.34
C GLU A 684 8.83 1.12 -18.12
N MET A 685 10.06 1.64 -18.12
CA MET A 685 10.67 2.33 -16.97
C MET A 685 10.32 3.82 -16.82
N THR A 686 9.52 4.37 -17.72
CA THR A 686 9.28 5.83 -17.78
C THR A 686 7.86 6.13 -18.22
N GLU A 687 7.39 7.34 -17.95
CA GLU A 687 6.17 7.91 -18.55
C GLU A 687 6.48 8.80 -19.78
N GLY A 688 7.76 9.01 -20.06
CA GLY A 688 8.24 9.91 -21.09
C GLY A 688 8.09 9.42 -22.53
N PRO A 689 8.29 10.32 -23.51
CA PRO A 689 8.10 10.05 -24.93
C PRO A 689 9.16 9.11 -25.52
N VAL A 690 8.83 8.50 -26.66
CA VAL A 690 9.76 7.66 -27.43
C VAL A 690 10.87 8.52 -28.05
N THR A 691 12.12 8.19 -27.74
CA THR A 691 13.29 8.93 -28.24
C THR A 691 13.50 8.74 -29.75
N GLY A 692 14.20 9.68 -30.38
CA GLY A 692 14.59 9.55 -31.79
C GLY A 692 15.43 8.30 -32.07
N GLY A 693 16.30 7.92 -31.14
CA GLY A 693 17.11 6.71 -31.24
C GLY A 693 16.28 5.42 -31.23
N MET A 694 15.23 5.36 -30.41
CA MET A 694 14.30 4.23 -30.39
C MET A 694 13.55 4.10 -31.73
N LYS A 695 13.06 5.22 -32.28
CA LYS A 695 12.38 5.25 -33.58
C LYS A 695 13.30 4.78 -34.71
N ALA A 696 14.52 5.30 -34.76
CA ALA A 696 15.52 4.90 -35.77
C ALA A 696 15.90 3.41 -35.64
N LYS A 697 16.09 2.92 -34.41
CA LYS A 697 16.40 1.50 -34.18
C LYS A 697 15.25 0.60 -34.58
N TYR A 698 14.01 0.98 -34.26
CA TYR A 698 12.82 0.23 -34.63
C TYR A 698 12.63 0.16 -36.15
N ALA A 699 12.80 1.27 -36.86
CA ALA A 699 12.76 1.30 -38.32
C ALA A 699 13.81 0.37 -38.96
N ALA A 700 15.04 0.36 -38.43
CA ALA A 700 16.07 -0.57 -38.88
C ALA A 700 15.70 -2.04 -38.63
N ILE A 701 15.09 -2.35 -37.47
CA ILE A 701 14.62 -3.71 -37.18
C ILE A 701 13.49 -4.11 -38.15
N GLN A 702 12.56 -3.22 -38.48
CA GLN A 702 11.51 -3.51 -39.45
C GLN A 702 12.09 -3.86 -40.83
N GLN A 703 13.15 -3.17 -41.27
CA GLN A 703 13.87 -3.51 -42.50
C GLN A 703 14.56 -4.88 -42.42
N GLU A 704 15.22 -5.20 -41.30
CA GLU A 704 15.84 -6.52 -41.06
C GLU A 704 14.78 -7.65 -41.14
N LEU A 705 13.61 -7.45 -40.53
CA LEU A 705 12.50 -8.42 -40.52
C LEU A 705 11.88 -8.60 -41.91
N GLN A 706 11.72 -7.51 -42.65
CA GLN A 706 11.21 -7.55 -44.01
C GLN A 706 12.15 -8.35 -44.92
N ALA A 707 13.45 -8.05 -44.87
CA ALA A 707 14.46 -8.78 -45.66
C ALA A 707 14.49 -10.28 -45.32
N ALA A 708 14.39 -10.64 -44.04
CA ALA A 708 14.31 -12.04 -43.61
C ALA A 708 13.05 -12.75 -44.15
N THR A 709 11.91 -12.05 -44.15
CA THR A 709 10.64 -12.58 -44.65
C THR A 709 10.67 -12.79 -46.17
N GLU A 710 11.24 -11.84 -46.92
CA GLU A 710 11.41 -11.95 -48.37
C GLU A 710 12.36 -13.10 -48.74
N ALA A 711 13.48 -13.25 -48.02
CA ALA A 711 14.41 -14.36 -48.22
C ALA A 711 13.76 -15.72 -47.96
N TYR A 712 12.98 -15.85 -46.89
CA TYR A 712 12.21 -17.06 -46.58
C TYR A 712 11.19 -17.39 -47.68
N GLN A 713 10.37 -16.42 -48.08
CA GLN A 713 9.35 -16.58 -49.12
C GLN A 713 9.96 -17.01 -50.46
N ASN A 714 11.08 -16.40 -50.85
CA ASN A 714 11.77 -16.71 -52.10
C ASN A 714 12.36 -18.13 -52.13
N ALA A 715 12.83 -18.64 -51.00
CA ALA A 715 13.33 -20.01 -50.89
C ALA A 715 12.20 -21.06 -50.82
N VAL A 716 11.17 -20.79 -50.03
CA VAL A 716 10.12 -21.78 -49.71
C VAL A 716 9.08 -21.91 -50.82
N LYS A 717 8.63 -20.80 -51.42
CA LYS A 717 7.57 -20.84 -52.44
C LYS A 717 7.84 -21.81 -53.60
N PRO A 718 9.03 -21.82 -54.24
CA PRO A 718 9.32 -22.79 -55.30
C PRO A 718 9.47 -24.22 -54.77
N ALA A 719 10.06 -24.40 -53.57
CA ALA A 719 10.29 -25.71 -52.99
C ALA A 719 8.97 -26.40 -52.59
N ALA A 720 8.08 -25.66 -51.92
CA ALA A 720 6.75 -26.14 -51.54
C ALA A 720 5.89 -26.48 -52.76
N ALA A 721 5.94 -25.67 -53.83
CA ALA A 721 5.22 -25.97 -55.07
C ALA A 721 5.69 -27.28 -55.72
N LYS A 722 7.01 -27.51 -55.75
CA LYS A 722 7.59 -28.75 -56.27
C LYS A 722 7.23 -29.96 -55.40
N LEU A 723 7.34 -29.84 -54.08
CA LEU A 723 7.00 -30.94 -53.16
C LEU A 723 5.53 -31.35 -53.27
N ASN A 724 4.63 -30.37 -53.39
CA ASN A 724 3.21 -30.63 -53.62
C ASN A 724 2.95 -31.32 -54.95
N ALA A 725 3.64 -30.91 -56.02
CA ALA A 725 3.52 -31.56 -57.33
C ALA A 725 4.02 -33.01 -57.31
N LEU A 726 5.04 -33.34 -56.51
CA LEU A 726 5.54 -34.71 -56.35
C LEU A 726 4.59 -35.61 -55.53
N SER A 727 3.61 -35.01 -54.85
CA SER A 727 2.68 -35.72 -53.97
C SER A 727 1.29 -35.94 -54.56
N GLN A 728 1.01 -35.29 -55.69
CA GLN A 728 -0.14 -35.56 -56.56
C GLN A 728 0.22 -36.66 -57.54
#